data_AF-A0A1S8WPJ8-F1
#
_entry.id   AF-A0A1S8WPJ8-F1
#
_cell.length_a   1.000
_cell.length_b   1.000
_cell.length_c   1.000
_cell.angle_alpha   90.00
_cell.angle_beta   90.00
_cell.angle_gamma   90.00
#
_symmetry.space_group_name_H-M   'P 1'
#
loop_
_entity.id
_entity.type
_entity.pdbx_description
1 polymer ?
#
loop_
_entity_poly.entity_id
_entity_poly.type
_entity_poly.pdbx_seq_one_letter_code
_entity_poly.pdbx_strand_id
1 'polypeptide(L)'
;MDRSNAAQNPEDARNSETCVIEVPYDGRKCIIFCGVNSAKFSDAVHSCETAEVLILRDSDLEDIPKSIEFLRFLQILIINGCSLRILPESVISLQSLALLDLSGNKLTTLPEEVGRLSSLKVLNLSCNILSEIPETVYDLLNLQSLDLSENNLSVLSPSIRKLKGLQVLLCASNQLRYLPEEITCLSNLLVLRLMNNQLCYLPRAFSSLKSLLVLQLDSNHFDHIPSQLFKCVSLVELSMQDNKIMGVLPKELSQLVNLRALNIAYNYFTTLTDALTKLEKLEYLNLNGNSMRNVDISLRTLQQLQEISFAGCGMSSVPDDIGCLKNLMILNLSGNRIKGFPKDNTNLSKLSAISLSKNAFSVVPRWICDLRNLVVLELPYNRLRDLPVEFERVLPTLRQLDLSFNLFSAIPSCILCHNNRLSYLCLDSNPLVHLPDEISTLHDLTHLSVSNCNQLRRFPDGLGQCTSLRMIRASHCSLEILPTTLIHLTSLKYLDLSHNQFEHFPIVVCFIPRLKVFLYDQQEGRPLDSSESPRGWFSRSNLLYPEGTLDDAPGSTELPDEDEKLMALTLEEALLHQYTTGMKLPAAIGKLSQLVHISLQGNGLFVLPDVFHLMNLKRANLSNNRLRFLPPRFHKCKYMTHLYLQDNQIEKLDETLQQLKTLQVLTLAGNPLISPPIDACSGRKVFPVYEYQQMQKLFDGKFAAGKRPLVKPFSTVSPIRFSYLDKKCKNTRKLSCSADALLRLMCSTLVNALPKESTHNFLLKLGFPPSSIEKLEQEFPGGYNHTKRLLLALETWTGLPLQFDTTTKTMNTSTTSGRSPGLDSSRQGGEVEIDPAEKVPAESRAREEESPNRTQEVAKSFGAQEFQSMNSEGLSSAQLLAYTDLPALLRPTLTGPEASPYRLLHVTYLLDLQALHEVLSFQLLKAQQP
;
A
#
# COMPACT_ATOMS: atom_id res chain seq x y z
N MET A 1 28.13 14.81 -10.39
CA MET A 1 27.77 15.04 -11.81
C MET A 1 26.26 14.95 -11.92
N ASP A 2 25.65 15.66 -12.87
CA ASP A 2 24.20 15.67 -13.02
C ASP A 2 23.71 14.34 -13.64
N ARG A 3 22.74 13.67 -13.00
CA ARG A 3 22.20 12.38 -13.47
C ARG A 3 21.31 12.53 -14.72
N SER A 4 20.88 13.75 -15.06
CA SER A 4 19.95 14.02 -16.17
C SER A 4 20.56 13.81 -17.57
N ASN A 5 21.77 14.30 -17.82
CA ASN A 5 22.33 14.37 -19.19
C ASN A 5 22.87 13.03 -19.76
N ALA A 6 22.82 11.94 -18.99
CA ALA A 6 23.11 10.59 -19.50
C ALA A 6 21.85 9.84 -20.01
N ALA A 7 20.67 10.46 -19.91
CA ALA A 7 19.38 9.84 -20.24
C ALA A 7 18.97 10.03 -21.72
N GLN A 8 19.76 9.51 -22.65
CA GLN A 8 19.31 9.28 -24.03
C GLN A 8 18.94 7.79 -24.23
N ASN A 9 17.70 7.56 -24.66
CA ASN A 9 17.05 6.30 -25.06
C ASN A 9 17.69 4.96 -24.61
N PRO A 10 17.17 4.34 -23.52
CA PRO A 10 17.51 2.95 -23.17
C PRO A 10 16.88 1.89 -24.11
N GLU A 11 16.07 2.29 -25.11
CA GLU A 11 15.52 1.36 -26.12
C GLU A 11 16.44 1.18 -27.34
N ASP A 12 17.17 2.22 -27.78
CA ASP A 12 18.07 2.10 -28.94
C ASP A 12 19.25 1.16 -28.66
N ALA A 13 19.77 1.18 -27.42
CA ALA A 13 20.85 0.30 -26.96
C ALA A 13 20.47 -1.20 -26.86
N ARG A 14 19.20 -1.57 -27.06
CA ARG A 14 18.75 -2.98 -27.05
C ARG A 14 18.75 -3.65 -28.42
N ASN A 15 18.91 -2.86 -29.49
CA ASN A 15 18.79 -3.33 -30.87
C ASN A 15 20.12 -3.45 -31.63
N SER A 16 21.25 -3.12 -31.00
CA SER A 16 22.59 -3.29 -31.57
C SER A 16 23.22 -4.64 -31.18
N GLU A 17 23.58 -5.47 -32.16
CA GLU A 17 24.26 -6.76 -31.92
C GLU A 17 25.67 -6.60 -31.32
N THR A 18 26.24 -5.40 -31.38
CA THR A 18 27.51 -5.01 -30.76
C THR A 18 27.32 -4.63 -29.29
N CYS A 19 27.70 -5.52 -28.36
CA CYS A 19 27.62 -5.27 -26.90
C CYS A 19 28.67 -4.26 -26.36
N VAL A 20 29.37 -3.55 -27.24
CA VAL A 20 30.47 -2.62 -26.93
C VAL A 20 30.25 -1.35 -27.74
N ILE A 21 30.28 -0.19 -27.07
CA ILE A 21 30.14 1.12 -27.72
C ILE A 21 31.37 1.96 -27.36
N GLU A 22 32.22 2.24 -28.35
CA GLU A 22 33.26 3.27 -28.22
C GLU A 22 32.65 4.65 -28.52
N VAL A 23 32.92 5.63 -27.67
CA VAL A 23 32.41 7.01 -27.81
C VAL A 23 33.55 8.00 -27.51
N PRO A 24 33.77 9.04 -28.34
CA PRO A 24 34.65 10.15 -27.97
C PRO A 24 33.95 11.02 -26.92
N TYR A 25 34.48 11.07 -25.70
CA TYR A 25 33.96 11.91 -24.62
C TYR A 25 35.01 12.93 -24.20
N ASP A 26 34.78 14.22 -24.47
CA ASP A 26 35.71 15.32 -24.11
C ASP A 26 37.15 15.11 -24.64
N GLY A 27 37.25 14.57 -25.87
CA GLY A 27 38.52 14.20 -26.51
C GLY A 27 39.12 12.85 -26.09
N ARG A 28 38.53 12.18 -25.09
CA ARG A 28 39.02 10.95 -24.47
C ARG A 28 38.39 9.71 -25.07
N LYS A 29 39.09 8.58 -25.01
CA LYS A 29 38.55 7.27 -25.38
C LYS A 29 37.64 6.72 -24.26
N CYS A 30 36.32 6.75 -24.48
CA CYS A 30 35.33 6.12 -23.60
C CYS A 30 34.81 4.81 -24.22
N ILE A 31 34.68 3.77 -23.40
CA ILE A 31 34.15 2.46 -23.80
C ILE A 31 33.01 2.05 -22.86
N ILE A 32 31.88 1.68 -23.42
CA ILE A 32 30.66 1.31 -22.69
C ILE A 32 30.28 -0.13 -23.02
N PHE A 33 30.03 -0.92 -21.97
CA PHE A 33 29.54 -2.29 -22.02
C PHE A 33 28.15 -2.38 -21.35
N CYS A 34 27.19 -3.00 -22.04
CA CYS A 34 25.82 -3.20 -21.56
C CYS A 34 25.39 -4.66 -21.80
N GLY A 35 24.79 -5.33 -20.80
CA GLY A 35 24.30 -6.71 -20.94
C GLY A 35 25.40 -7.75 -21.18
N VAL A 36 26.60 -7.56 -20.61
CA VAL A 36 27.79 -8.38 -20.88
C VAL A 36 28.06 -9.36 -19.73
N ASN A 37 28.47 -10.59 -20.04
CA ASN A 37 28.85 -11.58 -19.03
C ASN A 37 30.38 -11.58 -18.78
N SER A 38 30.83 -12.18 -17.68
CA SER A 38 32.24 -12.14 -17.25
C SER A 38 33.22 -12.64 -18.32
N ALA A 39 32.83 -13.63 -19.14
CA ALA A 39 33.66 -14.13 -20.24
C ALA A 39 33.85 -13.07 -21.34
N LYS A 40 32.76 -12.55 -21.91
CA LYS A 40 32.81 -11.51 -22.94
C LYS A 40 33.53 -10.24 -22.45
N PHE A 41 33.37 -9.88 -21.18
CA PHE A 41 34.09 -8.74 -20.60
C PHE A 41 35.59 -9.04 -20.47
N SER A 42 35.97 -10.22 -19.97
CA SER A 42 37.38 -10.65 -19.90
C SER A 42 38.07 -10.63 -21.27
N ASP A 43 37.39 -11.10 -22.32
CA ASP A 43 37.92 -11.06 -23.68
C ASP A 43 38.10 -9.61 -24.16
N ALA A 44 37.07 -8.78 -24.00
CA ALA A 44 37.06 -7.40 -24.49
C ALA A 44 38.00 -6.44 -23.74
N VAL A 45 38.31 -6.67 -22.45
CA VAL A 45 39.26 -5.84 -21.70
C VAL A 45 40.63 -5.75 -22.39
N HIS A 46 41.06 -6.81 -23.09
CA HIS A 46 42.34 -6.84 -23.80
C HIS A 46 42.38 -5.94 -25.06
N SER A 47 41.23 -5.55 -25.64
CA SER A 47 41.19 -4.53 -26.71
C SER A 47 41.06 -3.10 -26.20
N CYS A 48 40.92 -2.92 -24.87
CA CYS A 48 40.58 -1.65 -24.23
C CYS A 48 41.76 -0.91 -23.59
N GLU A 49 43.01 -1.36 -23.77
CA GLU A 49 44.21 -0.84 -23.06
C GLU A 49 44.38 0.69 -23.09
N THR A 50 43.90 1.34 -24.15
CA THR A 50 43.96 2.80 -24.38
C THR A 50 42.74 3.58 -23.87
N ALA A 51 41.83 2.96 -23.13
CA ALA A 51 40.65 3.62 -22.57
C ALA A 51 40.98 4.53 -21.38
N GLU A 52 40.44 5.75 -21.39
CA GLU A 52 40.46 6.65 -20.23
C GLU A 52 39.18 6.54 -19.39
N VAL A 53 38.07 6.13 -20.01
CA VAL A 53 36.75 6.00 -19.38
C VAL A 53 36.16 4.63 -19.72
N LEU A 54 35.75 3.88 -18.70
CA LEU A 54 35.16 2.55 -18.82
C LEU A 54 33.86 2.49 -18.01
N ILE A 55 32.76 2.15 -18.69
CA ILE A 55 31.42 2.08 -18.09
C ILE A 55 30.83 0.69 -18.32
N LEU A 56 30.46 0.01 -17.24
CA LEU A 56 29.70 -1.23 -17.23
C LEU A 56 28.34 -0.97 -16.57
N ARG A 57 27.26 -1.40 -17.23
CA ARG A 57 25.88 -1.30 -16.73
C ARG A 57 25.07 -2.56 -17.03
N ASP A 58 24.04 -2.80 -16.21
CA ASP A 58 22.98 -3.80 -16.43
C ASP A 58 23.52 -5.16 -16.91
N SER A 59 24.50 -5.70 -16.18
CA SER A 59 25.30 -6.84 -16.60
C SER A 59 25.41 -7.87 -15.46
N ASP A 60 25.18 -9.16 -15.77
CA ASP A 60 25.39 -10.29 -14.83
C ASP A 60 26.88 -10.62 -14.68
N LEU A 61 27.64 -9.61 -14.24
CA LEU A 61 29.03 -9.70 -13.86
C LEU A 61 29.10 -9.99 -12.35
N GLU A 62 29.53 -11.19 -11.97
CA GLU A 62 29.74 -11.56 -10.56
C GLU A 62 31.16 -11.23 -10.05
N ASP A 63 32.15 -11.22 -10.95
CA ASP A 63 33.57 -10.96 -10.67
C ASP A 63 34.20 -10.12 -11.80
N ILE A 64 35.19 -9.29 -11.45
CA ILE A 64 36.02 -8.54 -12.42
C ILE A 64 37.25 -9.40 -12.79
N PRO A 65 37.60 -9.54 -14.09
CA PRO A 65 38.76 -10.29 -14.54
C PRO A 65 40.08 -9.56 -14.19
N LYS A 66 41.13 -10.34 -13.88
CA LYS A 66 42.46 -9.78 -13.53
C LYS A 66 43.06 -8.88 -14.61
N SER A 67 42.74 -9.13 -15.89
CA SER A 67 43.17 -8.35 -17.05
C SER A 67 42.82 -6.85 -16.99
N ILE A 68 41.96 -6.42 -16.06
CA ILE A 68 41.76 -5.00 -15.76
C ILE A 68 43.08 -4.28 -15.41
N GLU A 69 44.11 -4.99 -14.96
CA GLU A 69 45.44 -4.45 -14.65
C GLU A 69 46.21 -3.87 -15.84
N PHE A 70 45.77 -4.15 -17.08
CA PHE A 70 46.34 -3.58 -18.30
C PHE A 70 45.80 -2.16 -18.60
N LEU A 71 44.66 -1.76 -18.02
CA LEU A 71 43.99 -0.47 -18.28
C LEU A 71 44.64 0.72 -17.54
N ARG A 72 45.96 0.86 -17.65
CA ARG A 72 46.77 1.78 -16.81
C ARG A 72 46.50 3.27 -17.04
N PHE A 73 45.90 3.63 -18.17
CA PHE A 73 45.48 5.00 -18.52
C PHE A 73 44.08 5.37 -18.01
N LEU A 74 43.37 4.42 -17.41
CA LEU A 74 41.98 4.60 -16.99
C LEU A 74 41.87 5.64 -15.86
N GLN A 75 41.09 6.70 -16.11
CA GLN A 75 40.81 7.79 -15.17
C GLN A 75 39.40 7.69 -14.57
N ILE A 76 38.47 7.03 -15.26
CA ILE A 76 37.08 6.84 -14.80
C ILE A 76 36.68 5.38 -14.98
N LEU A 77 36.30 4.73 -13.89
CA LEU A 77 35.71 3.38 -13.88
C LEU A 77 34.33 3.45 -13.22
N ILE A 78 33.30 3.06 -13.95
CA ILE A 78 31.92 2.97 -13.46
C ILE A 78 31.43 1.54 -13.69
N ILE A 79 31.05 0.84 -12.62
CA ILE A 79 30.44 -0.48 -12.68
C ILE A 79 29.18 -0.44 -11.83
N ASN A 80 28.05 -0.10 -12.44
CA ASN A 80 26.79 0.13 -11.75
C ASN A 80 25.74 -0.94 -12.11
N GLY A 81 24.95 -1.38 -11.12
CA GLY A 81 23.86 -2.34 -11.35
C GLY A 81 24.34 -3.75 -11.76
N CYS A 82 25.52 -4.17 -11.34
CA CYS A 82 26.06 -5.50 -11.60
C CYS A 82 25.91 -6.42 -10.37
N SER A 83 26.26 -7.70 -10.52
CA SER A 83 26.17 -8.70 -9.44
C SER A 83 27.45 -8.85 -8.62
N LEU A 84 28.38 -7.89 -8.70
CA LEU A 84 29.72 -7.99 -8.10
C LEU A 84 29.67 -8.19 -6.59
N ARG A 85 30.38 -9.20 -6.10
CA ARG A 85 30.46 -9.54 -4.66
C ARG A 85 31.78 -9.13 -4.02
N ILE A 86 32.86 -9.10 -4.81
CA ILE A 86 34.23 -8.79 -4.40
C ILE A 86 34.85 -7.87 -5.46
N LEU A 87 35.67 -6.91 -5.01
CA LEU A 87 36.56 -6.12 -5.86
C LEU A 87 37.96 -6.78 -5.84
N PRO A 88 38.59 -7.14 -6.97
CA PRO A 88 39.88 -7.83 -6.96
C PRO A 88 41.05 -6.87 -6.71
N GLU A 89 42.10 -7.39 -6.08
CA GLU A 89 43.37 -6.68 -5.80
C GLU A 89 43.97 -5.99 -7.05
N SER A 90 43.79 -6.57 -8.23
CA SER A 90 44.32 -6.08 -9.52
C SER A 90 43.84 -4.67 -9.90
N VAL A 91 42.78 -4.16 -9.25
CA VAL A 91 42.34 -2.76 -9.36
C VAL A 91 43.44 -1.77 -8.91
N ILE A 92 44.40 -2.19 -8.06
CA ILE A 92 45.56 -1.38 -7.65
C ILE A 92 46.37 -0.82 -8.84
N SER A 93 46.40 -1.53 -9.96
CA SER A 93 47.17 -1.15 -11.15
C SER A 93 46.62 0.08 -11.87
N LEU A 94 45.39 0.50 -11.54
CA LEU A 94 44.72 1.68 -12.09
C LEU A 94 45.20 2.98 -11.40
N GLN A 95 46.51 3.22 -11.37
CA GLN A 95 47.08 4.36 -10.63
C GLN A 95 46.67 5.75 -11.18
N SER A 96 46.17 5.81 -12.43
CA SER A 96 45.60 7.02 -13.04
C SER A 96 44.16 7.31 -12.62
N LEU A 97 43.51 6.42 -11.85
CA LEU A 97 42.07 6.47 -11.60
C LEU A 97 41.68 7.66 -10.70
N ALA A 98 40.82 8.54 -11.21
CA ALA A 98 40.31 9.73 -10.55
C ALA A 98 38.86 9.56 -10.05
N LEU A 99 38.06 8.72 -10.71
CA LEU A 99 36.72 8.34 -10.29
C LEU A 99 36.53 6.82 -10.33
N LEU A 100 36.04 6.26 -9.21
CA LEU A 100 35.64 4.88 -9.07
C LEU A 100 34.19 4.83 -8.56
N ASP A 101 33.29 4.30 -9.38
CA ASP A 101 31.90 4.05 -9.02
C ASP A 101 31.62 2.54 -9.06
N LEU A 102 31.24 1.99 -7.92
CA LEU A 102 30.88 0.59 -7.73
C LEU A 102 29.46 0.47 -7.13
N SER A 103 28.61 1.47 -7.37
CA SER A 103 27.29 1.54 -6.73
C SER A 103 26.28 0.55 -7.29
N GLY A 104 25.33 0.09 -6.47
CA GLY A 104 24.31 -0.86 -6.90
C GLY A 104 24.87 -2.25 -7.21
N ASN A 105 25.81 -2.72 -6.39
CA ASN A 105 26.40 -4.05 -6.46
C ASN A 105 26.06 -4.86 -5.18
N LYS A 106 26.78 -5.96 -4.95
CA LYS A 106 26.60 -6.86 -3.80
C LYS A 106 27.91 -6.97 -2.99
N LEU A 107 28.72 -5.91 -2.99
CA LEU A 107 30.02 -5.90 -2.31
C LEU A 107 29.84 -6.06 -0.80
N THR A 108 30.44 -7.11 -0.23
CA THR A 108 30.47 -7.37 1.22
C THR A 108 31.66 -6.70 1.90
N THR A 109 32.77 -6.54 1.17
CA THR A 109 34.05 -6.00 1.63
C THR A 109 34.75 -5.27 0.48
N LEU A 110 35.84 -4.56 0.80
CA LEU A 110 36.79 -4.00 -0.15
C LEU A 110 38.20 -4.49 0.21
N PRO A 111 39.11 -4.73 -0.77
CA PRO A 111 40.50 -5.03 -0.47
C PRO A 111 41.25 -3.78 0.02
N GLU A 112 42.27 -3.96 0.86
CA GLU A 112 43.08 -2.85 1.39
C GLU A 112 43.79 -2.05 0.28
N GLU A 113 44.06 -2.71 -0.84
CA GLU A 113 44.66 -2.21 -2.08
C GLU A 113 43.95 -0.96 -2.64
N VAL A 114 42.64 -0.78 -2.40
CA VAL A 114 41.88 0.42 -2.84
C VAL A 114 42.50 1.69 -2.28
N GLY A 115 43.03 1.65 -1.05
CA GLY A 115 43.69 2.79 -0.41
C GLY A 115 44.99 3.25 -1.10
N ARG A 116 45.52 2.46 -2.03
CA ARG A 116 46.73 2.80 -2.80
C ARG A 116 46.42 3.48 -4.15
N LEU A 117 45.15 3.78 -4.45
CA LEU A 117 44.72 4.53 -5.63
C LEU A 117 44.94 6.05 -5.46
N SER A 118 46.20 6.46 -5.36
CA SER A 118 46.59 7.82 -4.92
C SER A 118 45.99 8.99 -5.72
N SER A 119 45.59 8.76 -6.98
CA SER A 119 44.93 9.75 -7.85
C SER A 119 43.45 9.98 -7.57
N LEU A 120 42.80 9.14 -6.75
CA LEU A 120 41.34 9.07 -6.64
C LEU A 120 40.75 10.31 -5.95
N LYS A 121 39.75 10.92 -6.60
CA LYS A 121 39.03 12.12 -6.14
C LYS A 121 37.56 11.82 -5.80
N VAL A 122 36.97 10.83 -6.45
CA VAL A 122 35.57 10.42 -6.23
C VAL A 122 35.51 8.90 -6.06
N LEU A 123 34.95 8.47 -4.93
CA LEU A 123 34.67 7.07 -4.63
C LEU A 123 33.19 6.92 -4.28
N ASN A 124 32.45 6.17 -5.10
CA ASN A 124 31.05 5.83 -4.87
C ASN A 124 30.90 4.32 -4.62
N LEU A 125 30.42 3.98 -3.43
CA LEU A 125 30.19 2.63 -2.92
C LEU A 125 28.71 2.41 -2.54
N SER A 126 27.82 3.33 -2.93
CA SER A 126 26.42 3.32 -2.49
C SER A 126 25.63 2.11 -2.97
N CYS A 127 24.53 1.76 -2.29
CA CYS A 127 23.67 0.63 -2.63
C CYS A 127 24.47 -0.68 -2.73
N ASN A 128 25.15 -1.04 -1.64
CA ASN A 128 25.94 -2.28 -1.48
C ASN A 128 25.59 -2.94 -0.12
N ILE A 129 26.35 -3.94 0.31
CA ILE A 129 26.13 -4.64 1.59
C ILE A 129 27.33 -4.57 2.54
N LEU A 130 28.19 -3.54 2.38
CA LEU A 130 29.39 -3.31 3.19
C LEU A 130 29.01 -3.08 4.66
N SER A 131 29.64 -3.83 5.58
CA SER A 131 29.50 -3.63 7.03
C SER A 131 30.61 -2.75 7.64
N GLU A 132 31.72 -2.62 6.93
CA GLU A 132 32.89 -1.82 7.30
C GLU A 132 33.60 -1.28 6.04
N ILE A 133 34.50 -0.31 6.22
CA ILE A 133 35.35 0.27 5.17
C ILE A 133 36.81 0.16 5.61
N PRO A 134 37.73 -0.44 4.81
CA PRO A 134 39.11 -0.64 5.21
C PRO A 134 39.84 0.65 5.60
N GLU A 135 40.71 0.56 6.62
CA GLU A 135 41.46 1.69 7.17
C GLU A 135 42.33 2.43 6.14
N THR A 136 42.72 1.73 5.08
CA THR A 136 43.51 2.25 3.96
C THR A 136 42.71 3.14 3.01
N VAL A 137 41.38 2.99 2.91
CA VAL A 137 40.53 3.88 2.08
C VAL A 137 40.61 5.32 2.58
N TYR A 138 40.86 5.52 3.87
CA TYR A 138 41.07 6.85 4.45
C TYR A 138 42.47 7.43 4.17
N ASP A 139 43.43 6.66 3.62
CA ASP A 139 44.73 7.19 3.16
C ASP A 139 44.67 7.82 1.76
N LEU A 140 43.49 7.84 1.12
CA LEU A 140 43.24 8.52 -0.16
C LEU A 140 43.21 10.04 0.00
N LEU A 141 44.37 10.67 0.24
CA LEU A 141 44.49 12.09 0.60
C LEU A 141 43.90 13.08 -0.43
N ASN A 142 43.78 12.65 -1.70
CA ASN A 142 43.20 13.44 -2.80
C ASN A 142 41.66 13.32 -2.90
N LEU A 143 41.01 12.51 -2.06
CA LEU A 143 39.58 12.25 -2.15
C LEU A 143 38.75 13.49 -1.78
N GLN A 144 37.87 13.89 -2.69
CA GLN A 144 36.98 15.07 -2.58
C GLN A 144 35.52 14.67 -2.35
N SER A 145 35.10 13.50 -2.85
CA SER A 145 33.74 12.96 -2.66
C SER A 145 33.80 11.49 -2.28
N LEU A 146 33.10 11.13 -1.20
CA LEU A 146 32.92 9.76 -0.73
C LEU A 146 31.43 9.49 -0.51
N ASP A 147 30.89 8.48 -1.18
CA ASP A 147 29.51 8.00 -0.99
C ASP A 147 29.51 6.55 -0.50
N LEU A 148 28.92 6.36 0.68
CA LEU A 148 28.74 5.11 1.42
C LEU A 148 27.26 4.80 1.66
N SER A 149 26.35 5.54 1.03
CA SER A 149 24.91 5.49 1.32
C SER A 149 24.30 4.12 0.97
N GLU A 150 23.23 3.71 1.64
CA GLU A 150 22.56 2.41 1.40
C GLU A 150 23.55 1.23 1.55
N ASN A 151 24.08 1.08 2.76
CA ASN A 151 24.99 0.01 3.19
C ASN A 151 24.65 -0.44 4.63
N ASN A 152 25.44 -1.37 5.19
CA ASN A 152 25.26 -1.90 6.55
C ASN A 152 26.23 -1.31 7.59
N LEU A 153 26.77 -0.11 7.36
CA LEU A 153 27.77 0.50 8.25
C LEU A 153 27.13 0.87 9.60
N SER A 154 27.68 0.35 10.69
CA SER A 154 27.22 0.64 12.06
C SER A 154 28.04 1.73 12.79
N VAL A 155 29.28 1.96 12.31
CA VAL A 155 30.24 2.94 12.82
C VAL A 155 31.06 3.49 11.64
N LEU A 156 31.44 4.77 11.69
CA LEU A 156 32.43 5.36 10.78
C LEU A 156 33.80 5.43 11.48
N SER A 157 34.88 5.06 10.79
CA SER A 157 36.21 4.99 11.42
C SER A 157 36.77 6.36 11.84
N PRO A 158 37.44 6.47 13.00
CA PRO A 158 38.27 7.62 13.36
C PRO A 158 39.33 8.01 12.31
N SER A 159 39.78 7.09 11.44
CA SER A 159 40.72 7.42 10.36
C SER A 159 40.16 8.41 9.33
N ILE A 160 38.85 8.69 9.33
CA ILE A 160 38.23 9.75 8.51
C ILE A 160 38.98 11.10 8.58
N ARG A 161 39.62 11.43 9.71
CA ARG A 161 40.47 12.63 9.90
C ARG A 161 41.62 12.78 8.88
N LYS A 162 42.04 11.70 8.22
CA LYS A 162 43.08 11.69 7.18
C LYS A 162 42.61 12.40 5.90
N LEU A 163 41.33 12.28 5.55
CA LEU A 163 40.72 12.76 4.29
C LEU A 163 40.50 14.28 4.28
N LYS A 164 41.54 15.08 4.55
CA LYS A 164 41.47 16.54 4.65
C LYS A 164 41.02 17.23 3.35
N GLY A 165 41.11 16.55 2.20
CA GLY A 165 40.59 17.04 0.92
C GLY A 165 39.07 16.91 0.74
N LEU A 166 38.38 16.20 1.62
CA LEU A 166 36.98 15.80 1.43
C LEU A 166 36.02 16.99 1.53
N GLN A 167 35.21 17.17 0.48
CA GLN A 167 34.19 18.21 0.34
C GLN A 167 32.77 17.66 0.44
N VAL A 168 32.56 16.39 0.06
CA VAL A 168 31.26 15.72 0.06
C VAL A 168 31.38 14.37 0.77
N LEU A 169 30.59 14.17 1.82
CA LEU A 169 30.44 12.88 2.51
C LEU A 169 28.96 12.49 2.55
N LEU A 170 28.63 11.39 1.88
CA LEU A 170 27.29 10.82 1.84
C LEU A 170 27.33 9.46 2.53
N CYS A 171 26.49 9.27 3.55
CA CYS A 171 26.36 8.01 4.27
C CYS A 171 24.91 7.84 4.79
N ALA A 172 23.94 8.12 3.92
CA ALA A 172 22.52 7.95 4.22
C ALA A 172 22.13 6.46 4.23
N SER A 173 20.98 6.10 4.80
CA SER A 173 20.45 4.72 4.82
C SER A 173 21.48 3.69 5.29
N ASN A 174 21.97 3.88 6.51
CA ASN A 174 22.96 3.03 7.17
C ASN A 174 22.52 2.78 8.63
N GLN A 175 23.39 2.18 9.46
CA GLN A 175 23.09 1.82 10.84
C GLN A 175 23.90 2.65 11.86
N LEU A 176 24.39 3.84 11.47
CA LEU A 176 25.27 4.67 12.28
C LEU A 176 24.56 5.18 13.54
N ARG A 177 25.11 4.85 14.72
CA ARG A 177 24.60 5.32 16.03
C ARG A 177 25.26 6.59 16.54
N TYR A 178 26.47 6.87 16.05
CA TYR A 178 27.25 8.06 16.38
C TYR A 178 28.24 8.36 15.24
N LEU A 179 28.79 9.57 15.25
CA LEU A 179 29.93 9.96 14.43
C LEU A 179 31.19 10.01 15.30
N PRO A 180 32.37 9.61 14.81
CA PRO A 180 33.62 9.81 15.54
C PRO A 180 33.90 11.32 15.69
N GLU A 181 34.52 11.75 16.80
CA GLU A 181 34.92 13.17 16.97
C GLU A 181 35.91 13.60 15.86
N GLU A 182 36.69 12.66 15.33
CA GLU A 182 37.59 12.80 14.19
C GLU A 182 36.95 13.31 12.90
N ILE A 183 35.62 13.18 12.72
CA ILE A 183 34.93 13.79 11.56
C ILE A 183 35.07 15.32 11.58
N THR A 184 35.28 15.92 12.75
CA THR A 184 35.41 17.38 12.92
C THR A 184 36.73 17.94 12.40
N CYS A 185 37.69 17.07 12.04
CA CYS A 185 38.91 17.43 11.33
C CYS A 185 38.69 17.77 9.84
N LEU A 186 37.53 17.46 9.26
CA LEU A 186 37.21 17.69 7.84
C LEU A 186 36.87 19.16 7.54
N SER A 187 37.84 20.06 7.72
CA SER A 187 37.64 21.52 7.59
C SER A 187 37.12 21.98 6.22
N ASN A 188 37.30 21.18 5.18
CA ASN A 188 36.90 21.47 3.80
C ASN A 188 35.53 20.89 3.42
N LEU A 189 34.84 20.20 4.34
CA LEU A 189 33.56 19.55 4.08
C LEU A 189 32.45 20.60 3.82
N LEU A 190 31.84 20.52 2.65
CA LEU A 190 30.76 21.39 2.17
C LEU A 190 29.38 20.74 2.30
N VAL A 191 29.31 19.41 2.13
CA VAL A 191 28.06 18.63 2.13
C VAL A 191 28.22 17.39 3.02
N LEU A 192 27.32 17.22 3.98
CA LEU A 192 27.21 16.04 4.83
C LEU A 192 25.77 15.51 4.84
N ARG A 193 25.57 14.30 4.32
CA ARG A 193 24.25 13.64 4.29
C ARG A 193 24.27 12.34 5.09
N LEU A 194 23.46 12.28 6.14
CA LEU A 194 23.40 11.19 7.13
C LEU A 194 21.94 10.74 7.39
N MET A 195 21.04 11.02 6.45
CA MET A 195 19.63 10.65 6.52
C MET A 195 19.44 9.15 6.78
N ASN A 196 18.34 8.74 7.43
CA ASN A 196 18.00 7.34 7.66
C ASN A 196 19.13 6.56 8.36
N ASN A 197 19.40 6.93 9.62
CA ASN A 197 20.42 6.35 10.50
C ASN A 197 19.90 6.30 11.96
N GLN A 198 20.76 5.96 12.92
CA GLN A 198 20.42 5.82 14.35
C GLN A 198 21.06 6.94 15.20
N LEU A 199 21.43 8.08 14.61
CA LEU A 199 22.13 9.18 15.30
C LEU A 199 21.20 9.91 16.27
N CYS A 200 21.69 10.18 17.49
CA CYS A 200 20.98 10.98 18.50
C CYS A 200 21.77 12.19 19.02
N TYR A 201 23.05 12.32 18.68
CA TYR A 201 23.88 13.48 19.01
C TYR A 201 24.94 13.73 17.92
N LEU A 202 25.56 14.90 17.97
CA LEU A 202 26.71 15.26 17.15
C LEU A 202 27.98 15.44 18.02
N PRO A 203 29.18 15.20 17.45
CA PRO A 203 30.47 15.48 18.09
C PRO A 203 30.53 16.83 18.80
N ARG A 204 31.24 16.90 19.95
CA ARG A 204 31.44 18.13 20.73
C ARG A 204 32.11 19.22 19.88
N ALA A 205 33.04 18.83 19.01
CA ALA A 205 33.76 19.75 18.14
C ALA A 205 33.07 20.02 16.78
N PHE A 206 31.81 19.61 16.56
CA PHE A 206 31.14 19.68 15.24
C PHE A 206 31.13 21.08 14.61
N SER A 207 31.11 22.14 15.42
CA SER A 207 31.29 23.54 14.98
C SER A 207 32.62 23.88 14.30
N SER A 208 33.55 22.91 14.21
CA SER A 208 34.82 23.03 13.47
C SER A 208 34.63 22.86 11.97
N LEU A 209 33.49 22.30 11.52
CA LEU A 209 33.10 22.16 10.11
C LEU A 209 32.65 23.50 9.51
N LYS A 210 33.53 24.51 9.55
CA LYS A 210 33.23 25.91 9.20
C LYS A 210 32.86 26.12 7.73
N SER A 211 33.19 25.17 6.85
CA SER A 211 32.88 25.22 5.42
C SER A 211 31.55 24.56 5.06
N LEU A 212 30.85 23.95 6.03
CA LEU A 212 29.65 23.16 5.78
C LEU A 212 28.48 24.04 5.32
N LEU A 213 27.98 23.76 4.12
CA LEU A 213 26.87 24.47 3.46
C LEU A 213 25.56 23.68 3.54
N VAL A 214 25.63 22.35 3.45
CA VAL A 214 24.47 21.45 3.42
C VAL A 214 24.62 20.37 4.49
N LEU A 215 23.62 20.27 5.37
CA LEU A 215 23.54 19.22 6.39
C LEU A 215 22.15 18.57 6.40
N GLN A 216 22.10 17.26 6.16
CA GLN A 216 20.87 16.47 6.19
C GLN A 216 20.99 15.34 7.23
N LEU A 217 20.13 15.38 8.24
CA LEU A 217 20.06 14.49 9.41
C LEU A 217 18.67 13.84 9.54
N ASP A 218 17.93 13.74 8.43
CA ASP A 218 16.54 13.29 8.41
C ASP A 218 16.38 11.81 8.82
N SER A 219 15.22 11.38 9.31
CA SER A 219 14.96 9.97 9.70
C SER A 219 16.04 9.43 10.65
N ASN A 220 16.25 10.10 11.77
CA ASN A 220 17.25 9.76 12.80
C ASN A 220 16.59 9.73 14.21
N HIS A 221 17.38 9.83 15.27
CA HIS A 221 16.93 9.73 16.66
C HIS A 221 17.30 10.96 17.51
N PHE A 222 17.44 12.14 16.90
CA PHE A 222 17.62 13.39 17.63
C PHE A 222 16.35 13.77 18.40
N ASP A 223 16.49 14.15 19.67
CA ASP A 223 15.42 14.62 20.57
C ASP A 223 15.43 16.15 20.79
N HIS A 224 16.53 16.81 20.40
CA HIS A 224 16.77 18.25 20.43
C HIS A 224 17.61 18.65 19.20
N ILE A 225 17.58 19.92 18.77
CA ILE A 225 18.57 20.43 17.82
C ILE A 225 19.92 20.58 18.56
N PRO A 226 21.01 19.91 18.12
CA PRO A 226 22.31 20.01 18.80
C PRO A 226 22.88 21.44 18.77
N SER A 227 23.24 21.99 19.93
CA SER A 227 23.68 23.39 20.07
C SER A 227 24.99 23.71 19.35
N GLN A 228 25.76 22.68 18.99
CA GLN A 228 26.95 22.77 18.14
C GLN A 228 26.62 23.29 16.73
N LEU A 229 25.42 23.01 16.20
CA LEU A 229 25.01 23.38 14.84
C LEU A 229 24.96 24.88 14.62
N PHE A 230 24.51 25.65 15.61
CA PHE A 230 24.30 27.09 15.49
C PHE A 230 25.59 27.88 15.20
N LYS A 231 26.74 27.29 15.50
CA LYS A 231 28.07 27.85 15.20
C LYS A 231 28.57 27.54 13.78
N CYS A 232 27.90 26.66 13.03
CA CYS A 232 28.19 26.39 11.62
C CYS A 232 27.58 27.48 10.72
N VAL A 233 28.04 28.72 10.89
CA VAL A 233 27.46 29.94 10.28
C VAL A 233 27.43 29.95 8.74
N SER A 234 28.14 29.03 8.09
CA SER A 234 28.14 28.85 6.63
C SER A 234 26.97 28.02 6.10
N LEU A 235 26.17 27.40 6.97
CA LEU A 235 25.03 26.57 6.55
C LEU A 235 24.01 27.37 5.74
N VAL A 236 23.66 26.78 4.59
CA VAL A 236 22.66 27.26 3.62
C VAL A 236 21.43 26.34 3.63
N GLU A 237 21.62 25.05 3.86
CA GLU A 237 20.55 24.04 3.96
C GLU A 237 20.73 23.22 5.24
N LEU A 238 19.66 23.14 6.05
CA LEU A 238 19.57 22.29 7.22
C LEU A 238 18.27 21.48 7.17
N SER A 239 18.40 20.15 7.14
CA SER A 239 17.29 19.22 7.19
C SER A 239 17.43 18.28 8.40
N MET A 240 16.42 18.24 9.26
CA MET A 240 16.28 17.34 10.41
C MET A 240 14.85 16.79 10.49
N GLN A 241 14.22 16.51 9.35
CA GLN A 241 12.88 15.94 9.25
C GLN A 241 12.82 14.54 9.89
N ASP A 242 11.63 14.10 10.33
CA ASP A 242 11.39 12.72 10.77
C ASP A 242 12.35 12.31 11.91
N ASN A 243 12.33 13.13 12.96
CA ASN A 243 13.13 12.96 14.16
C ASN A 243 12.21 13.09 15.39
N LYS A 244 12.79 13.01 16.58
CA LYS A 244 12.03 13.02 17.85
C LYS A 244 12.13 14.39 18.53
N ILE A 245 12.46 15.44 17.79
CA ILE A 245 12.80 16.75 18.35
C ILE A 245 11.56 17.40 18.97
N MET A 246 11.64 17.72 20.26
CA MET A 246 10.48 18.23 21.02
C MET A 246 10.65 19.65 21.57
N GLY A 247 9.52 20.29 21.86
CA GLY A 247 9.46 21.56 22.58
C GLY A 247 9.57 22.78 21.66
N VAL A 248 10.39 23.76 22.06
CA VAL A 248 10.42 25.09 21.46
C VAL A 248 11.64 25.25 20.55
N LEU A 249 11.45 25.88 19.38
CA LEU A 249 12.53 26.12 18.43
C LEU A 249 13.63 27.03 19.05
N PRO A 250 14.89 26.58 19.20
CA PRO A 250 15.92 27.30 19.96
C PRO A 250 16.23 28.71 19.46
N LYS A 251 16.53 29.62 20.38
CA LYS A 251 16.81 31.04 20.05
C LYS A 251 18.11 31.20 19.26
N GLU A 252 19.03 30.28 19.48
CA GLU A 252 20.35 30.16 18.88
C GLU A 252 20.30 29.88 17.38
N LEU A 253 19.16 29.40 16.85
CA LEU A 253 18.93 29.22 15.41
C LEU A 253 19.19 30.51 14.60
N SER A 254 18.97 31.67 15.22
CA SER A 254 19.27 32.99 14.65
C SER A 254 20.74 33.23 14.28
N GLN A 255 21.67 32.37 14.71
CA GLN A 255 23.09 32.41 14.33
C GLN A 255 23.32 31.89 12.90
N LEU A 256 22.40 31.11 12.32
CA LEU A 256 22.50 30.56 10.96
C LEU A 256 22.06 31.57 9.88
N VAL A 257 22.65 32.77 9.90
CA VAL A 257 22.28 33.93 9.04
C VAL A 257 22.47 33.73 7.53
N ASN A 258 22.99 32.57 7.10
CA ASN A 258 23.13 32.18 5.70
C ASN A 258 22.09 31.15 5.23
N LEU A 259 21.21 30.68 6.12
CA LEU A 259 20.26 29.62 5.83
C LEU A 259 19.19 30.07 4.81
N ARG A 260 19.09 29.31 3.72
CA ARG A 260 18.10 29.49 2.64
C ARG A 260 17.02 28.40 2.67
N ALA A 261 17.33 27.21 3.20
CA ALA A 261 16.36 26.13 3.38
C ALA A 261 16.42 25.53 4.78
N LEU A 262 15.27 25.47 5.44
CA LEU A 262 15.07 24.80 6.73
C LEU A 262 13.94 23.78 6.63
N ASN A 263 14.26 22.51 6.87
CA ASN A 263 13.29 21.43 6.97
C ASN A 263 13.36 20.77 8.34
N ILE A 264 12.29 20.88 9.10
CA ILE A 264 12.11 20.27 10.44
C ILE A 264 10.73 19.63 10.56
N ALA A 265 10.21 19.11 9.44
CA ALA A 265 8.97 18.36 9.38
C ALA A 265 8.99 17.06 10.22
N TYR A 266 7.82 16.52 10.54
CA TYR A 266 7.63 15.27 11.28
C TYR A 266 8.50 15.18 12.55
N ASN A 267 8.38 16.21 13.38
CA ASN A 267 8.97 16.32 14.71
C ASN A 267 7.86 16.70 15.72
N TYR A 268 8.22 16.98 16.97
CA TYR A 268 7.31 17.34 18.06
C TYR A 268 7.48 18.80 18.52
N PHE A 269 7.81 19.73 17.62
CA PHE A 269 7.85 21.15 17.95
C PHE A 269 6.46 21.69 18.32
N THR A 270 6.38 22.41 19.44
CA THR A 270 5.15 22.99 19.99
C THR A 270 5.09 24.51 19.84
N THR A 271 6.21 25.19 19.59
CA THR A 271 6.24 26.67 19.49
C THR A 271 7.45 27.14 18.69
N LEU A 272 7.25 28.15 17.84
CA LEU A 272 8.32 28.87 17.15
C LEU A 272 8.83 30.04 18.00
N THR A 273 10.04 30.53 17.72
CA THR A 273 10.60 31.72 18.39
C THR A 273 11.02 32.78 17.37
N ASP A 274 11.18 34.01 17.84
CA ASP A 274 11.63 35.16 17.04
C ASP A 274 12.99 34.94 16.36
N ALA A 275 13.73 33.89 16.71
CA ALA A 275 14.96 33.50 16.04
C ALA A 275 14.77 33.21 14.54
N LEU A 276 13.60 32.69 14.14
CA LEU A 276 13.26 32.55 12.72
C LEU A 276 13.25 33.90 12.01
N THR A 277 12.81 34.99 12.66
CA THR A 277 12.72 36.33 12.04
C THR A 277 14.07 36.90 11.62
N LYS A 278 15.19 36.31 12.07
CA LYS A 278 16.56 36.69 11.70
C LYS A 278 17.11 35.93 10.49
N LEU A 279 16.39 34.92 9.99
CA LEU A 279 16.77 34.16 8.80
C LEU A 279 16.26 34.86 7.53
N GLU A 280 16.66 36.11 7.32
CA GLU A 280 16.13 36.98 6.25
C GLU A 280 16.40 36.44 4.82
N LYS A 281 17.31 35.47 4.68
CA LYS A 281 17.63 34.75 3.43
C LYS A 281 16.80 33.48 3.20
N LEU A 282 15.89 33.12 4.11
CA LEU A 282 15.14 31.88 4.04
C LEU A 282 14.16 31.89 2.86
N GLU A 283 14.29 30.92 1.96
CA GLU A 283 13.49 30.74 0.75
C GLU A 283 12.53 29.55 0.88
N TYR A 284 12.92 28.53 1.65
CA TYR A 284 12.14 27.32 1.93
C TYR A 284 12.01 27.08 3.44
N LEU A 285 10.78 26.95 3.93
CA LEU A 285 10.49 26.59 5.33
C LEU A 285 9.44 25.47 5.41
N ASN A 286 9.87 24.30 5.85
CA ASN A 286 9.00 23.14 6.05
C ASN A 286 8.94 22.73 7.53
N LEU A 287 7.73 22.82 8.08
CA LEU A 287 7.36 22.55 9.46
C LEU A 287 6.28 21.46 9.58
N ASN A 288 5.99 20.72 8.49
CA ASN A 288 4.87 19.78 8.41
C ASN A 288 4.86 18.76 9.56
N GLY A 289 3.69 18.28 10.00
CA GLY A 289 3.53 17.21 11.00
C GLY A 289 3.92 17.56 12.44
N ASN A 290 4.29 18.81 12.75
CA ASN A 290 4.60 19.26 14.10
C ASN A 290 3.33 19.52 14.96
N SER A 291 3.49 19.92 16.22
CA SER A 291 2.39 20.04 17.21
C SER A 291 2.13 21.48 17.67
N MET A 292 2.33 22.47 16.79
CA MET A 292 2.41 23.90 17.16
C MET A 292 1.07 24.55 17.56
N ARG A 293 -0.07 24.13 16.98
CA ARG A 293 -1.44 24.67 17.21
C ARG A 293 -1.68 26.14 16.79
N ASN A 294 -0.72 27.04 17.02
CA ASN A 294 -0.69 28.43 16.60
C ASN A 294 0.72 28.80 16.07
N VAL A 295 0.86 29.97 15.45
CA VAL A 295 2.14 30.52 15.00
C VAL A 295 2.21 31.99 15.45
N ASP A 296 2.73 32.18 16.67
CA ASP A 296 2.69 33.47 17.38
C ASP A 296 3.96 34.31 17.12
N ILE A 297 4.49 34.29 15.89
CA ILE A 297 5.67 35.06 15.46
C ILE A 297 5.38 35.87 14.19
N SER A 298 6.00 37.05 14.07
CA SER A 298 5.88 37.88 12.85
C SER A 298 6.74 37.32 11.72
N LEU A 299 6.10 36.74 10.70
CA LEU A 299 6.79 36.25 9.49
C LEU A 299 7.25 37.39 8.56
N ARG A 300 6.97 38.65 8.90
CA ARG A 300 7.13 39.85 8.06
C ARG A 300 8.55 40.07 7.53
N THR A 301 9.58 39.68 8.28
CA THR A 301 11.00 39.84 7.87
C THR A 301 11.45 38.84 6.81
N LEU A 302 10.73 37.71 6.65
CA LEU A 302 11.12 36.59 5.78
C LEU A 302 10.76 36.84 4.30
N GLN A 303 11.15 38.00 3.78
CA GLN A 303 10.75 38.49 2.46
C GLN A 303 11.28 37.63 1.29
N GLN A 304 12.23 36.71 1.52
CA GLN A 304 12.73 35.79 0.48
C GLN A 304 11.95 34.47 0.37
N LEU A 305 11.01 34.18 1.27
CA LEU A 305 10.25 32.93 1.25
C LEU A 305 9.49 32.74 -0.05
N GLN A 306 9.72 31.59 -0.69
CA GLN A 306 9.08 31.09 -1.91
C GLN A 306 8.16 29.90 -1.59
N GLU A 307 8.52 29.05 -0.62
CA GLU A 307 7.67 27.96 -0.15
C GLU A 307 7.56 27.97 1.38
N ILE A 308 6.33 27.80 1.88
CA ILE A 308 6.06 27.59 3.30
C ILE A 308 5.05 26.45 3.51
N SER A 309 5.41 25.51 4.39
CA SER A 309 4.70 24.26 4.65
C SER A 309 4.41 24.13 6.15
N PHE A 310 3.13 24.22 6.52
CA PHE A 310 2.59 24.01 7.88
C PHE A 310 1.54 22.87 7.91
N ALA A 311 1.62 21.92 6.98
CA ALA A 311 0.66 20.83 6.90
C ALA A 311 0.65 19.99 8.18
N GLY A 312 -0.52 19.53 8.65
CA GLY A 312 -0.63 18.64 9.81
C GLY A 312 -0.26 19.27 11.17
N CYS A 313 0.03 20.57 11.24
CA CYS A 313 0.53 21.26 12.44
C CYS A 313 -0.51 21.46 13.58
N GLY A 314 -1.72 20.92 13.41
CA GLY A 314 -2.86 21.09 14.31
C GLY A 314 -3.41 22.51 14.38
N MET A 315 -3.08 23.38 13.40
CA MET A 315 -3.28 24.82 13.47
C MET A 315 -4.76 25.23 13.49
N SER A 316 -5.10 26.19 14.36
CA SER A 316 -6.46 26.72 14.49
C SER A 316 -6.73 27.98 13.63
N SER A 317 -5.69 28.78 13.40
CA SER A 317 -5.66 30.01 12.61
C SER A 317 -4.42 30.04 11.70
N VAL A 318 -4.38 30.99 10.77
CA VAL A 318 -3.20 31.32 9.96
C VAL A 318 -2.56 32.59 10.55
N PRO A 319 -1.23 32.70 10.68
CA PRO A 319 -0.60 33.90 11.23
C PRO A 319 -0.97 35.17 10.43
N ASP A 320 -1.34 36.25 11.14
CA ASP A 320 -1.86 37.49 10.56
C ASP A 320 -0.92 38.09 9.50
N ASP A 321 0.39 38.08 9.77
CA ASP A 321 1.43 38.59 8.90
C ASP A 321 1.70 37.76 7.63
N ILE A 322 1.04 36.61 7.42
CA ILE A 322 1.31 35.73 6.26
C ILE A 322 1.19 36.49 4.93
N GLY A 323 0.26 37.45 4.84
CA GLY A 323 0.07 38.30 3.66
C GLY A 323 1.28 39.16 3.29
N CYS A 324 2.27 39.32 4.18
CA CYS A 324 3.48 40.09 3.91
C CYS A 324 4.51 39.35 3.04
N LEU A 325 4.36 38.05 2.80
CA LEU A 325 5.33 37.22 2.07
C LEU A 325 5.19 37.38 0.55
N LYS A 326 5.61 38.55 0.02
CA LYS A 326 5.44 38.94 -1.40
C LYS A 326 6.12 38.02 -2.42
N ASN A 327 7.10 37.22 -2.01
CA ASN A 327 7.80 36.26 -2.87
C ASN A 327 7.19 34.85 -2.84
N LEU A 328 6.17 34.60 -2.01
CA LEU A 328 5.62 33.26 -1.80
C LEU A 328 4.92 32.73 -3.07
N MET A 329 5.35 31.54 -3.49
CA MET A 329 4.84 30.81 -4.66
C MET A 329 4.03 29.58 -4.25
N ILE A 330 4.43 28.91 -3.17
CA ILE A 330 3.79 27.68 -2.67
C ILE A 330 3.38 27.87 -1.20
N LEU A 331 2.09 27.65 -0.91
CA LEU A 331 1.52 27.70 0.43
C LEU A 331 0.77 26.39 0.75
N ASN A 332 1.30 25.61 1.68
CA ASN A 332 0.66 24.38 2.15
C ASN A 332 0.25 24.49 3.62
N LEU A 333 -1.06 24.52 3.87
CA LEU A 333 -1.68 24.55 5.20
C LEU A 333 -2.60 23.35 5.43
N SER A 334 -2.40 22.25 4.68
CA SER A 334 -3.30 21.09 4.70
C SER A 334 -3.31 20.33 6.04
N GLY A 335 -4.33 19.54 6.34
CA GLY A 335 -4.38 18.69 7.55
C GLY A 335 -4.47 19.45 8.87
N ASN A 336 -4.99 20.68 8.86
CA ASN A 336 -5.13 21.55 10.03
C ASN A 336 -6.61 21.68 10.47
N ARG A 337 -6.90 22.66 11.32
CA ARG A 337 -8.25 22.95 11.85
C ARG A 337 -8.72 24.36 11.45
N ILE A 338 -8.12 24.91 10.40
CA ILE A 338 -8.30 26.30 9.96
C ILE A 338 -9.70 26.47 9.36
N LYS A 339 -10.39 27.55 9.75
CA LYS A 339 -11.75 27.90 9.26
C LYS A 339 -11.75 29.07 8.28
N GLY A 340 -10.69 29.86 8.26
CA GLY A 340 -10.59 31.14 7.56
C GLY A 340 -9.19 31.74 7.72
N PHE A 341 -8.95 32.82 7.00
CA PHE A 341 -7.70 33.59 7.03
C PHE A 341 -7.87 34.92 7.79
N PRO A 342 -6.77 35.56 8.22
CA PRO A 342 -6.77 36.97 8.61
C PRO A 342 -7.31 37.88 7.49
N LYS A 343 -7.59 39.14 7.82
CA LYS A 343 -7.96 40.15 6.83
C LYS A 343 -6.70 40.59 6.06
N ASP A 344 -6.86 40.76 4.74
CA ASP A 344 -5.86 41.26 3.77
C ASP A 344 -4.62 40.39 3.49
N ASN A 345 -4.81 39.36 2.66
CA ASN A 345 -3.72 38.58 2.04
C ASN A 345 -3.48 38.88 0.55
N THR A 346 -4.03 39.99 0.03
CA THR A 346 -3.97 40.39 -1.39
C THR A 346 -2.55 40.64 -1.94
N ASN A 347 -1.55 40.79 -1.07
CA ASN A 347 -0.15 40.99 -1.43
C ASN A 347 0.58 39.69 -1.85
N LEU A 348 -0.04 38.51 -1.74
CA LEU A 348 0.54 37.20 -2.09
C LEU A 348 0.52 36.94 -3.62
N SER A 349 0.90 37.94 -4.41
CA SER A 349 0.67 37.99 -5.86
C SER A 349 1.48 36.97 -6.68
N LYS A 350 2.51 36.34 -6.10
CA LYS A 350 3.31 35.28 -6.75
C LYS A 350 2.80 33.85 -6.52
N LEU A 351 1.75 33.64 -5.72
CA LEU A 351 1.24 32.30 -5.43
C LEU A 351 0.79 31.58 -6.70
N SER A 352 1.39 30.40 -6.93
CA SER A 352 1.09 29.49 -8.03
C SER A 352 0.45 28.17 -7.57
N ALA A 353 0.71 27.74 -6.33
CA ALA A 353 0.09 26.58 -5.72
C ALA A 353 -0.38 26.86 -4.28
N ILE A 354 -1.62 26.50 -3.97
CA ILE A 354 -2.22 26.59 -2.63
C ILE A 354 -2.85 25.25 -2.27
N SER A 355 -2.44 24.65 -1.15
CA SER A 355 -3.07 23.45 -0.58
C SER A 355 -3.68 23.73 0.79
N LEU A 356 -5.01 23.68 0.83
CA LEU A 356 -5.85 23.86 2.02
C LEU A 356 -6.63 22.57 2.37
N SER A 357 -6.24 21.45 1.76
CA SER A 357 -6.79 20.10 1.95
C SER A 357 -6.95 19.72 3.44
N LYS A 358 -7.99 18.98 3.82
CA LYS A 358 -8.21 18.48 5.20
C LYS A 358 -8.21 19.61 6.24
N ASN A 359 -9.20 20.51 6.16
CA ASN A 359 -9.38 21.65 7.05
C ASN A 359 -10.87 21.83 7.42
N ALA A 360 -11.25 23.01 7.94
CA ALA A 360 -12.61 23.36 8.33
C ALA A 360 -13.19 24.57 7.57
N PHE A 361 -12.68 24.86 6.36
CA PHE A 361 -13.18 25.95 5.52
C PHE A 361 -14.61 25.67 5.04
N SER A 362 -15.52 26.63 5.24
CA SER A 362 -16.91 26.59 4.71
C SER A 362 -17.13 27.52 3.52
N VAL A 363 -16.20 28.45 3.25
CA VAL A 363 -16.19 29.39 2.12
C VAL A 363 -14.74 29.59 1.69
N VAL A 364 -14.47 29.72 0.38
CA VAL A 364 -13.14 30.05 -0.14
C VAL A 364 -12.84 31.55 0.09
N PRO A 365 -11.68 31.91 0.67
CA PRO A 365 -11.31 33.32 0.88
C PRO A 365 -11.27 34.14 -0.41
N ARG A 366 -11.96 35.28 -0.43
CA ARG A 366 -12.07 36.18 -1.61
C ARG A 366 -10.73 36.56 -2.24
N TRP A 367 -9.67 36.75 -1.46
CA TRP A 367 -8.36 37.14 -1.98
C TRP A 367 -7.74 36.08 -2.90
N ILE A 368 -8.14 34.80 -2.79
CA ILE A 368 -7.71 33.73 -3.71
C ILE A 368 -8.25 33.99 -5.12
N CYS A 369 -9.41 34.63 -5.24
CA CYS A 369 -10.04 34.96 -6.52
C CYS A 369 -9.27 36.02 -7.30
N ASP A 370 -8.52 36.90 -6.63
CA ASP A 370 -7.75 37.97 -7.27
C ASP A 370 -6.29 37.55 -7.61
N LEU A 371 -5.91 36.29 -7.37
CA LEU A 371 -4.56 35.77 -7.62
C LEU A 371 -4.30 35.50 -9.11
N ARG A 372 -3.50 36.37 -9.75
CA ARG A 372 -3.19 36.31 -11.20
C ARG A 372 -2.11 35.32 -11.61
N ASN A 373 -1.60 34.49 -10.70
CA ASN A 373 -0.57 33.49 -10.96
C ASN A 373 -0.97 32.08 -10.49
N LEU A 374 -2.16 31.90 -9.91
CA LEU A 374 -2.57 30.63 -9.31
C LEU A 374 -2.84 29.60 -10.42
N VAL A 375 -2.15 28.46 -10.33
CA VAL A 375 -2.23 27.33 -11.27
C VAL A 375 -2.89 26.12 -10.61
N VAL A 376 -2.62 25.89 -9.31
CA VAL A 376 -3.13 24.75 -8.53
C VAL A 376 -3.83 25.22 -7.27
N LEU A 377 -5.08 24.79 -7.07
CA LEU A 377 -5.82 24.98 -5.83
C LEU A 377 -6.41 23.65 -5.33
N GLU A 378 -5.95 23.21 -4.18
CA GLU A 378 -6.46 22.03 -3.49
C GLU A 378 -7.29 22.44 -2.26
N LEU A 379 -8.57 22.11 -2.30
CA LEU A 379 -9.52 22.28 -1.19
C LEU A 379 -10.18 20.97 -0.69
N PRO A 380 -9.69 19.74 -0.98
CA PRO A 380 -10.44 18.54 -0.64
C PRO A 380 -10.53 18.30 0.88
N TYR A 381 -11.52 17.54 1.34
CA TYR A 381 -11.80 17.32 2.78
C TYR A 381 -12.01 18.64 3.53
N ASN A 382 -12.99 19.44 3.10
CA ASN A 382 -13.41 20.68 3.76
C ASN A 382 -14.94 20.66 3.96
N ARG A 383 -15.55 21.83 4.16
CA ARG A 383 -17.00 22.00 4.39
C ARG A 383 -17.63 22.98 3.40
N LEU A 384 -17.01 23.14 2.23
CA LEU A 384 -17.50 24.01 1.15
C LEU A 384 -18.81 23.48 0.60
N ARG A 385 -19.74 24.38 0.29
CA ARG A 385 -21.01 24.07 -0.40
C ARG A 385 -21.11 24.72 -1.77
N ASP A 386 -20.41 25.83 -1.95
CA ASP A 386 -20.37 26.64 -3.18
C ASP A 386 -19.06 27.45 -3.20
N LEU A 387 -18.77 28.10 -4.33
CA LEU A 387 -17.67 29.04 -4.51
C LEU A 387 -18.20 30.48 -4.60
N PRO A 388 -17.42 31.51 -4.19
CA PRO A 388 -17.83 32.89 -4.37
C PRO A 388 -17.89 33.26 -5.86
N VAL A 389 -18.85 34.10 -6.27
CA VAL A 389 -19.01 34.54 -7.68
C VAL A 389 -17.74 35.20 -8.22
N GLU A 390 -17.01 35.91 -7.35
CA GLU A 390 -15.73 36.53 -7.68
C GLU A 390 -14.65 35.53 -8.16
N PHE A 391 -14.81 34.22 -7.91
CA PHE A 391 -13.88 33.15 -8.30
C PHE A 391 -13.67 33.05 -9.82
N GLU A 392 -14.58 33.57 -10.64
CA GLU A 392 -14.40 33.70 -12.10
C GLU A 392 -13.08 34.40 -12.48
N ARG A 393 -12.56 35.27 -11.62
CA ARG A 393 -11.33 36.05 -11.85
C ARG A 393 -10.03 35.23 -11.87
N VAL A 394 -9.98 34.07 -11.21
CA VAL A 394 -8.77 33.22 -11.13
C VAL A 394 -8.77 32.05 -12.13
N LEU A 395 -9.95 31.70 -12.67
CA LEU A 395 -10.10 30.66 -13.69
C LEU A 395 -9.27 30.85 -14.99
N PRO A 396 -8.88 32.07 -15.42
CA PRO A 396 -8.01 32.24 -16.59
C PRO A 396 -6.57 31.76 -16.38
N THR A 397 -6.12 31.53 -15.14
CA THR A 397 -4.78 30.97 -14.84
C THR A 397 -4.85 29.60 -14.19
N LEU A 398 -5.92 29.30 -13.46
CA LEU A 398 -6.10 28.04 -12.74
C LEU A 398 -6.17 26.87 -13.72
N ARG A 399 -5.33 25.85 -13.52
CA ARG A 399 -5.25 24.64 -14.35
C ARG A 399 -5.70 23.37 -13.64
N GLN A 400 -5.59 23.34 -12.31
CA GLN A 400 -5.99 22.22 -11.46
C GLN A 400 -6.83 22.73 -10.28
N LEU A 401 -8.02 22.16 -10.12
CA LEU A 401 -8.95 22.43 -9.02
C LEU A 401 -9.44 21.11 -8.43
N ASP A 402 -9.15 20.88 -7.15
CA ASP A 402 -9.68 19.75 -6.38
C ASP A 402 -10.62 20.24 -5.27
N LEU A 403 -11.88 19.82 -5.37
CA LEU A 403 -12.99 20.12 -4.48
C LEU A 403 -13.57 18.84 -3.85
N SER A 404 -12.87 17.70 -3.93
CA SER A 404 -13.38 16.41 -3.45
C SER A 404 -13.62 16.38 -1.93
N PHE A 405 -14.48 15.48 -1.44
CA PHE A 405 -14.83 15.36 -0.02
C PHE A 405 -15.28 16.70 0.60
N ASN A 406 -16.26 17.35 -0.04
CA ASN A 406 -16.91 18.57 0.42
C ASN A 406 -18.44 18.37 0.45
N LEU A 407 -19.24 19.45 0.40
CA LEU A 407 -20.69 19.44 0.50
C LEU A 407 -21.36 20.10 -0.73
N PHE A 408 -20.73 20.03 -1.91
CA PHE A 408 -21.27 20.57 -3.16
C PHE A 408 -22.43 19.70 -3.68
N SER A 409 -23.65 20.26 -3.76
CA SER A 409 -24.82 19.56 -4.31
C SER A 409 -25.02 19.76 -5.82
N ALA A 410 -24.38 20.77 -6.38
CA ALA A 410 -24.30 21.10 -7.81
C ALA A 410 -22.88 21.58 -8.13
N ILE A 411 -22.53 21.68 -9.42
CA ILE A 411 -21.31 22.39 -9.83
C ILE A 411 -21.51 23.90 -9.61
N PRO A 412 -20.55 24.61 -8.96
CA PRO A 412 -20.60 26.07 -8.83
C PRO A 412 -20.69 26.77 -10.18
N SER A 413 -21.71 27.60 -10.40
CA SER A 413 -21.95 28.24 -11.70
C SER A 413 -20.78 29.11 -12.18
N CYS A 414 -20.03 29.72 -11.24
CA CYS A 414 -18.84 30.51 -11.53
C CYS A 414 -17.76 29.72 -12.29
N ILE A 415 -17.66 28.38 -12.17
CA ILE A 415 -16.67 27.61 -12.93
C ILE A 415 -17.10 27.36 -14.38
N LEU A 416 -18.36 27.61 -14.75
CA LEU A 416 -18.92 27.34 -16.07
C LEU A 416 -18.82 28.56 -17.01
N CYS A 417 -17.82 29.41 -16.78
CA CYS A 417 -17.59 30.62 -17.57
C CYS A 417 -16.68 30.36 -18.79
N HIS A 418 -16.90 31.09 -19.87
CA HIS A 418 -16.18 30.95 -21.14
C HIS A 418 -14.68 31.29 -21.10
N ASN A 419 -14.19 31.91 -20.02
CA ASN A 419 -12.77 32.27 -19.85
C ASN A 419 -12.01 31.27 -18.96
N ASN A 420 -12.57 30.08 -18.74
CA ASN A 420 -11.98 29.05 -17.90
C ASN A 420 -10.82 28.32 -18.60
N ARG A 421 -9.74 28.08 -17.85
CA ARG A 421 -8.52 27.40 -18.28
C ARG A 421 -8.22 26.10 -17.54
N LEU A 422 -9.16 25.61 -16.72
CA LEU A 422 -9.05 24.34 -16.02
C LEU A 422 -8.79 23.16 -16.98
N SER A 423 -7.73 22.41 -16.69
CA SER A 423 -7.37 21.17 -17.37
C SER A 423 -7.70 19.93 -16.54
N TYR A 424 -7.88 20.09 -15.23
CA TYR A 424 -8.22 19.07 -14.25
C TYR A 424 -9.28 19.61 -13.28
N LEU A 425 -10.38 18.88 -13.12
CA LEU A 425 -11.44 19.15 -12.14
C LEU A 425 -11.78 17.86 -11.37
N CYS A 426 -11.59 17.89 -10.05
CA CYS A 426 -12.00 16.81 -9.15
C CYS A 426 -13.10 17.27 -8.20
N LEU A 427 -14.19 16.50 -8.17
CA LEU A 427 -15.39 16.70 -7.37
C LEU A 427 -15.76 15.42 -6.58
N ASP A 428 -14.87 14.43 -6.52
CA ASP A 428 -15.13 13.12 -5.89
C ASP A 428 -15.74 13.24 -4.47
N SER A 429 -16.58 12.29 -4.07
CA SER A 429 -17.19 12.24 -2.72
C SER A 429 -17.93 13.51 -2.30
N ASN A 430 -18.69 14.12 -3.22
CA ASN A 430 -19.63 15.20 -2.94
C ASN A 430 -21.10 14.72 -3.06
N PRO A 431 -22.07 15.38 -2.41
CA PRO A 431 -23.50 15.08 -2.55
C PRO A 431 -24.09 15.61 -3.87
N LEU A 432 -23.35 15.47 -4.97
CA LEU A 432 -23.61 16.06 -6.28
C LEU A 432 -24.79 15.37 -6.97
N VAL A 433 -25.84 16.12 -7.31
CA VAL A 433 -27.11 15.60 -7.85
C VAL A 433 -27.11 15.50 -9.37
N HIS A 434 -26.55 16.50 -10.05
CA HIS A 434 -26.48 16.60 -11.51
C HIS A 434 -25.25 17.40 -11.95
N LEU A 435 -24.82 17.22 -13.21
CA LEU A 435 -23.93 18.15 -13.90
C LEU A 435 -24.78 18.92 -14.93
N PRO A 436 -24.60 20.24 -15.10
CA PRO A 436 -25.36 21.05 -16.07
C PRO A 436 -24.71 21.03 -17.47
N ASP A 437 -25.49 21.32 -18.53
CA ASP A 437 -25.02 21.31 -19.92
C ASP A 437 -23.93 22.36 -20.22
N GLU A 438 -23.88 23.45 -19.45
CA GLU A 438 -22.84 24.48 -19.50
C GLU A 438 -21.45 23.95 -19.14
N ILE A 439 -21.31 22.69 -18.68
CA ILE A 439 -20.01 22.00 -18.61
C ILE A 439 -19.29 21.95 -19.97
N SER A 440 -20.05 22.03 -21.07
CA SER A 440 -19.56 22.20 -22.45
C SER A 440 -18.57 23.37 -22.63
N THR A 441 -18.66 24.42 -21.81
CA THR A 441 -17.74 25.59 -21.82
C THR A 441 -16.30 25.24 -21.43
N LEU A 442 -16.07 24.09 -20.78
CA LEU A 442 -14.76 23.69 -20.26
C LEU A 442 -13.86 23.08 -21.36
N HIS A 443 -13.60 23.85 -22.42
CA HIS A 443 -12.90 23.37 -23.61
C HIS A 443 -11.45 22.90 -23.37
N ASP A 444 -10.75 23.47 -22.38
CA ASP A 444 -9.39 23.07 -21.97
C ASP A 444 -9.37 21.79 -21.09
N LEU A 445 -10.54 21.26 -20.67
CA LEU A 445 -10.63 20.19 -19.67
C LEU A 445 -10.15 18.84 -20.22
N THR A 446 -9.19 18.23 -19.52
CA THR A 446 -8.59 16.94 -19.89
C THR A 446 -8.88 15.81 -18.91
N HIS A 447 -9.17 16.14 -17.64
CA HIS A 447 -9.49 15.19 -16.59
C HIS A 447 -10.72 15.67 -15.81
N LEU A 448 -11.79 14.87 -15.81
CA LEU A 448 -12.98 15.07 -14.97
C LEU A 448 -13.11 13.90 -13.99
N SER A 449 -13.32 14.21 -12.72
CA SER A 449 -13.49 13.21 -11.67
C SER A 449 -14.69 13.56 -10.79
N VAL A 450 -15.67 12.65 -10.72
CA VAL A 450 -16.91 12.77 -9.93
C VAL A 450 -17.20 11.46 -9.18
N SER A 451 -16.19 10.63 -8.89
CA SER A 451 -16.40 9.33 -8.25
C SER A 451 -16.97 9.47 -6.82
N ASN A 452 -17.71 8.47 -6.33
CA ASN A 452 -18.41 8.49 -5.03
C ASN A 452 -19.48 9.60 -4.91
N CYS A 453 -19.94 10.18 -6.02
CA CYS A 453 -21.08 11.10 -6.05
C CYS A 453 -22.40 10.31 -6.13
N ASN A 454 -22.75 9.65 -5.03
CA ASN A 454 -23.87 8.69 -4.94
C ASN A 454 -25.27 9.25 -5.30
N GLN A 455 -25.44 10.56 -5.47
CA GLN A 455 -26.71 11.18 -5.91
C GLN A 455 -26.76 11.47 -7.42
N LEU A 456 -25.63 11.37 -8.12
CA LEU A 456 -25.51 11.68 -9.55
C LEU A 456 -26.10 10.56 -10.39
N ARG A 457 -27.22 10.84 -11.09
CA ARG A 457 -27.99 9.85 -11.87
C ARG A 457 -27.71 9.81 -13.37
N ARG A 458 -27.29 10.93 -13.97
CA ARG A 458 -27.07 11.06 -15.42
C ARG A 458 -25.99 12.10 -15.70
N PHE A 459 -25.36 12.01 -16.88
CA PHE A 459 -24.55 13.10 -17.42
C PHE A 459 -25.36 13.94 -18.42
N PRO A 460 -25.07 15.24 -18.56
CA PRO A 460 -25.68 16.15 -19.53
C PRO A 460 -25.13 15.92 -20.94
N ASP A 461 -25.91 16.25 -21.98
CA ASP A 461 -25.50 16.13 -23.38
C ASP A 461 -24.33 17.08 -23.72
N GLY A 462 -24.24 18.23 -23.05
CA GLY A 462 -23.12 19.17 -23.15
C GLY A 462 -21.76 18.57 -22.79
N LEU A 463 -21.69 17.49 -22.00
CA LEU A 463 -20.42 16.81 -21.69
C LEU A 463 -19.72 16.29 -22.96
N GLY A 464 -20.48 15.87 -23.98
CA GLY A 464 -19.93 15.41 -25.26
C GLY A 464 -19.15 16.48 -26.04
N GLN A 465 -19.36 17.77 -25.75
CA GLN A 465 -18.65 18.88 -26.39
C GLN A 465 -17.24 19.11 -25.81
N CYS A 466 -16.91 18.50 -24.67
CA CYS A 466 -15.62 18.62 -23.99
C CYS A 466 -14.52 17.78 -24.68
N THR A 467 -14.31 17.98 -25.98
CA THR A 467 -13.48 17.11 -26.86
C THR A 467 -12.02 16.95 -26.46
N SER A 468 -11.50 17.81 -25.56
CA SER A 468 -10.18 17.70 -24.92
C SER A 468 -10.09 16.59 -23.85
N LEU A 469 -11.22 16.06 -23.34
CA LEU A 469 -11.25 15.08 -22.25
C LEU A 469 -10.48 13.80 -22.61
N ARG A 470 -9.58 13.41 -21.70
CA ARG A 470 -8.71 12.22 -21.78
C ARG A 470 -9.08 11.18 -20.74
N MET A 471 -9.59 11.63 -19.59
CA MET A 471 -10.02 10.80 -18.47
C MET A 471 -11.36 11.30 -17.92
N ILE A 472 -12.30 10.37 -17.74
CA ILE A 472 -13.49 10.52 -16.90
C ILE A 472 -13.45 9.43 -15.82
N ARG A 473 -13.62 9.81 -14.56
CA ARG A 473 -13.90 8.89 -13.45
C ARG A 473 -15.25 9.22 -12.83
N ALA A 474 -16.14 8.24 -12.79
CA ALA A 474 -17.46 8.33 -12.16
C ALA A 474 -17.86 7.00 -11.52
N SER A 475 -16.89 6.31 -10.91
CA SER A 475 -17.12 5.12 -10.11
C SER A 475 -17.91 5.44 -8.83
N HIS A 476 -18.70 4.49 -8.31
CA HIS A 476 -19.55 4.69 -7.13
C HIS A 476 -20.51 5.90 -7.26
N CYS A 477 -21.19 6.00 -8.39
CA CYS A 477 -22.28 6.96 -8.58
C CYS A 477 -23.61 6.21 -8.76
N SER A 478 -24.71 6.93 -8.96
CA SER A 478 -26.02 6.33 -9.25
C SER A 478 -26.38 6.42 -10.74
N LEU A 479 -25.39 6.38 -11.64
CA LEU A 479 -25.62 6.60 -13.06
C LEU A 479 -26.53 5.51 -13.65
N GLU A 480 -27.62 5.94 -14.26
CA GLU A 480 -28.65 5.10 -14.90
C GLU A 480 -28.40 4.95 -16.41
N ILE A 481 -28.00 6.04 -17.06
CA ILE A 481 -27.93 6.22 -18.52
C ILE A 481 -26.75 7.16 -18.86
N LEU A 482 -26.09 6.94 -20.00
CA LEU A 482 -25.12 7.87 -20.60
C LEU A 482 -25.74 8.64 -21.78
N PRO A 483 -25.42 9.95 -21.96
CA PRO A 483 -25.84 10.73 -23.12
C PRO A 483 -25.19 10.21 -24.41
N THR A 484 -25.90 10.25 -25.53
CA THR A 484 -25.40 9.77 -26.83
C THR A 484 -24.26 10.63 -27.37
N THR A 485 -24.20 11.91 -26.98
CA THR A 485 -23.14 12.85 -27.37
C THR A 485 -21.74 12.46 -26.90
N LEU A 486 -21.62 11.52 -25.94
CA LEU A 486 -20.35 11.05 -25.39
C LEU A 486 -19.40 10.46 -26.47
N ILE A 487 -19.94 10.00 -27.61
CA ILE A 487 -19.15 9.54 -28.77
C ILE A 487 -18.23 10.63 -29.35
N HIS A 488 -18.58 11.90 -29.18
CA HIS A 488 -17.80 13.05 -29.68
C HIS A 488 -16.50 13.27 -28.90
N LEU A 489 -16.28 12.58 -27.78
CA LEU A 489 -15.04 12.65 -26.97
C LEU A 489 -13.86 11.91 -27.63
N THR A 490 -13.44 12.40 -28.79
CA THR A 490 -12.38 11.82 -29.63
C THR A 490 -10.98 11.78 -28.98
N SER A 491 -10.79 12.44 -27.83
CA SER A 491 -9.57 12.39 -27.01
C SER A 491 -9.61 11.38 -25.86
N LEU A 492 -10.78 10.80 -25.56
CA LEU A 492 -10.98 10.00 -24.33
C LEU A 492 -10.20 8.69 -24.39
N LYS A 493 -9.40 8.44 -23.36
CA LYS A 493 -8.50 7.28 -23.24
C LYS A 493 -8.81 6.44 -22.00
N TYR A 494 -9.36 7.04 -20.95
CA TYR A 494 -9.73 6.36 -19.71
C TYR A 494 -11.17 6.71 -19.34
N LEU A 495 -11.99 5.68 -19.09
CA LEU A 495 -13.35 5.80 -18.60
C LEU A 495 -13.57 4.77 -17.49
N ASP A 496 -13.91 5.25 -16.29
CA ASP A 496 -14.33 4.41 -15.17
C ASP A 496 -15.78 4.73 -14.80
N LEU A 497 -16.62 3.71 -14.94
CA LEU A 497 -18.06 3.72 -14.65
C LEU A 497 -18.42 2.60 -13.65
N SER A 498 -17.45 2.07 -12.92
CA SER A 498 -17.65 0.97 -11.97
C SER A 498 -18.65 1.34 -10.87
N HIS A 499 -19.46 0.39 -10.43
CA HIS A 499 -20.36 0.53 -9.28
C HIS A 499 -21.42 1.62 -9.50
N ASN A 500 -22.14 1.51 -10.62
CA ASN A 500 -23.25 2.37 -11.04
C ASN A 500 -24.55 1.57 -11.24
N GLN A 501 -25.66 2.27 -11.48
CA GLN A 501 -27.03 1.73 -11.54
C GLN A 501 -27.59 1.60 -12.97
N PHE A 502 -26.72 1.35 -13.95
CA PHE A 502 -27.16 1.08 -15.33
C PHE A 502 -27.97 -0.22 -15.38
N GLU A 503 -29.20 -0.16 -15.89
CA GLU A 503 -30.08 -1.34 -16.07
C GLU A 503 -29.52 -2.31 -17.11
N HIS A 504 -28.81 -1.78 -18.11
CA HIS A 504 -28.19 -2.53 -19.21
C HIS A 504 -26.78 -1.99 -19.46
N PHE A 505 -25.91 -2.77 -20.12
CA PHE A 505 -24.59 -2.30 -20.51
C PHE A 505 -24.68 -1.02 -21.39
N PRO A 506 -23.96 0.07 -21.09
CA PRO A 506 -24.11 1.34 -21.82
C PRO A 506 -23.48 1.27 -23.21
N ILE A 507 -24.28 0.91 -24.23
CA ILE A 507 -23.85 0.67 -25.62
C ILE A 507 -23.07 1.85 -26.23
N VAL A 508 -23.36 3.09 -25.81
CA VAL A 508 -22.67 4.32 -26.23
C VAL A 508 -21.15 4.22 -26.05
N VAL A 509 -20.67 3.53 -24.99
CA VAL A 509 -19.24 3.36 -24.72
C VAL A 509 -18.51 2.68 -25.88
N CYS A 510 -19.16 1.71 -26.55
CA CYS A 510 -18.60 0.97 -27.69
C CYS A 510 -18.23 1.86 -28.89
N PHE A 511 -18.83 3.05 -29.00
CA PHE A 511 -18.64 3.98 -30.10
C PHE A 511 -17.60 5.08 -29.81
N ILE A 512 -16.92 5.05 -28.65
CA ILE A 512 -15.87 6.02 -28.29
C ILE A 512 -14.55 5.66 -28.99
N PRO A 513 -14.08 6.44 -29.99
CA PRO A 513 -13.16 5.95 -31.02
C PRO A 513 -11.69 5.76 -30.61
N ARG A 514 -11.29 6.17 -29.39
CA ARG A 514 -9.90 6.11 -28.91
C ARG A 514 -9.71 5.58 -27.49
N LEU A 515 -10.75 4.97 -26.91
CA LEU A 515 -10.74 4.47 -25.53
C LEU A 515 -9.67 3.38 -25.35
N LYS A 516 -8.85 3.51 -24.29
CA LYS A 516 -7.72 2.61 -23.99
C LYS A 516 -7.87 1.85 -22.67
N VAL A 517 -8.57 2.44 -21.71
CA VAL A 517 -8.91 1.83 -20.42
C VAL A 517 -10.39 2.03 -20.18
N PHE A 518 -11.09 0.92 -19.93
CA PHE A 518 -12.50 0.91 -19.57
C PHE A 518 -12.71 0.05 -18.32
N LEU A 519 -13.24 0.65 -17.26
CA LEU A 519 -13.58 -0.02 -16.01
C LEU A 519 -15.09 0.05 -15.79
N TYR A 520 -15.69 -1.12 -15.55
CA TYR A 520 -17.13 -1.29 -15.35
C TYR A 520 -17.35 -2.45 -14.35
N ASP A 521 -16.75 -2.33 -13.17
CA ASP A 521 -16.82 -3.37 -12.14
C ASP A 521 -18.07 -3.20 -11.25
N GLN A 522 -18.56 -4.27 -10.62
CA GLN A 522 -19.79 -4.26 -9.80
C GLN A 522 -19.58 -5.00 -8.46
N GLN A 523 -20.07 -4.45 -7.34
CA GLN A 523 -19.61 -4.86 -6.00
C GLN A 523 -20.15 -6.21 -5.50
N GLU A 524 -21.37 -6.58 -5.87
CA GLU A 524 -22.11 -7.70 -5.25
C GLU A 524 -22.41 -8.85 -6.21
N GLY A 525 -21.78 -8.89 -7.39
CA GLY A 525 -22.21 -9.82 -8.44
C GLY A 525 -23.56 -9.45 -9.05
N ARG A 526 -24.01 -8.18 -8.90
CA ARG A 526 -25.23 -7.63 -9.53
C ARG A 526 -25.18 -7.96 -11.02
N PRO A 527 -25.98 -8.93 -11.51
CA PRO A 527 -25.78 -9.40 -12.86
C PRO A 527 -26.32 -8.36 -13.83
N LEU A 528 -25.79 -8.35 -15.05
CA LEU A 528 -26.48 -7.74 -16.20
C LEU A 528 -27.82 -8.41 -16.52
N ASP A 529 -28.23 -9.44 -15.78
CA ASP A 529 -29.51 -10.16 -15.83
C ASP A 529 -30.14 -10.15 -14.43
N SER A 530 -31.14 -9.30 -14.21
CA SER A 530 -31.86 -9.22 -12.94
C SER A 530 -33.04 -10.20 -12.83
N SER A 531 -33.18 -11.16 -13.75
CA SER A 531 -34.23 -12.18 -13.62
C SER A 531 -33.88 -13.18 -12.52
N GLU A 532 -34.82 -13.42 -11.60
CA GLU A 532 -34.77 -14.63 -10.78
C GLU A 532 -34.70 -15.83 -11.73
N SER A 533 -33.76 -16.75 -11.50
CA SER A 533 -33.52 -17.94 -12.33
C SER A 533 -34.86 -18.56 -12.79
N PRO A 534 -35.25 -18.38 -14.08
CA PRO A 534 -36.65 -18.54 -14.46
C PRO A 534 -37.11 -19.97 -14.16
N ARG A 535 -38.27 -20.08 -13.48
CA ARG A 535 -38.91 -21.37 -13.13
C ARG A 535 -39.26 -22.15 -14.40
N GLY A 536 -38.27 -22.86 -14.92
CA GLY A 536 -38.25 -23.36 -16.29
C GLY A 536 -36.84 -23.71 -16.80
N TRP A 537 -35.90 -24.06 -15.92
CA TRP A 537 -34.55 -24.53 -16.31
C TRP A 537 -34.60 -25.73 -17.29
N PHE A 538 -35.67 -26.52 -17.22
CA PHE A 538 -35.97 -27.65 -18.12
C PHE A 538 -36.65 -27.27 -19.46
N SER A 539 -36.87 -25.97 -19.74
CA SER A 539 -37.72 -25.52 -20.85
C SER A 539 -36.99 -24.71 -21.93
N ARG A 540 -35.67 -24.47 -21.78
CA ARG A 540 -34.82 -23.87 -22.81
C ARG A 540 -33.52 -24.64 -23.09
N SER A 541 -33.32 -25.79 -22.44
CA SER A 541 -32.19 -26.71 -22.67
C SER A 541 -32.16 -27.24 -24.10
N ASN A 542 -33.30 -27.71 -24.61
CA ASN A 542 -33.39 -28.56 -25.80
C ASN A 542 -33.30 -27.81 -27.16
N LEU A 543 -32.97 -26.51 -27.15
CA LEU A 543 -32.82 -25.68 -28.35
C LEU A 543 -31.47 -24.93 -28.43
N LEU A 544 -30.63 -25.05 -27.40
CA LEU A 544 -29.26 -24.52 -27.37
C LEU A 544 -28.20 -25.61 -27.11
N TYR A 545 -28.63 -26.82 -26.75
CA TYR A 545 -27.80 -28.01 -26.67
C TYR A 545 -28.58 -29.19 -27.27
N PRO A 546 -28.18 -29.75 -28.43
CA PRO A 546 -28.54 -31.11 -28.76
C PRO A 546 -27.78 -32.06 -27.80
N GLU A 547 -28.42 -33.13 -27.35
CA GLU A 547 -27.77 -34.14 -26.50
C GLU A 547 -26.83 -35.04 -27.34
N GLY A 548 -25.68 -34.48 -27.71
CA GLY A 548 -24.55 -35.17 -28.35
C GLY A 548 -23.37 -35.39 -27.39
N THR A 549 -22.47 -36.29 -27.74
CA THR A 549 -21.24 -36.54 -26.97
C THR A 549 -20.21 -35.41 -27.13
N LEU A 550 -19.21 -35.41 -26.25
CA LEU A 550 -18.15 -34.39 -26.12
C LEU A 550 -17.18 -34.25 -27.32
N ASP A 551 -17.54 -34.81 -28.48
CA ASP A 551 -16.78 -34.75 -29.73
C ASP A 551 -17.16 -33.53 -30.58
N ASP A 552 -18.43 -33.08 -30.52
CA ASP A 552 -18.92 -31.86 -31.17
C ASP A 552 -18.56 -30.59 -30.36
N ALA A 553 -17.26 -30.29 -30.32
CA ALA A 553 -16.84 -28.89 -30.21
C ALA A 553 -17.38 -28.10 -31.42
N PRO A 554 -17.58 -26.76 -31.33
CA PRO A 554 -17.99 -25.93 -32.47
C PRO A 554 -16.83 -25.75 -33.46
N GLY A 555 -16.49 -26.83 -34.16
CA GLY A 555 -15.58 -26.83 -35.30
C GLY A 555 -16.30 -26.33 -36.54
N SER A 556 -15.76 -25.28 -37.16
CA SER A 556 -16.12 -24.83 -38.52
C SER A 556 -17.62 -24.65 -38.79
N THR A 557 -18.30 -23.86 -37.97
CA THR A 557 -19.30 -22.92 -38.50
C THR A 557 -18.67 -21.54 -38.64
N GLU A 558 -19.14 -20.78 -39.63
CA GLU A 558 -18.64 -19.43 -39.94
C GLU A 558 -19.02 -18.44 -38.82
N LEU A 559 -18.58 -17.18 -38.90
CA LEU A 559 -19.04 -16.18 -37.92
C LEU A 559 -20.58 -16.17 -37.90
N PRO A 560 -21.22 -16.12 -36.72
CA PRO A 560 -22.66 -15.89 -36.68
C PRO A 560 -22.89 -14.53 -37.34
N ASP A 561 -23.59 -14.57 -38.47
CA ASP A 561 -23.86 -13.45 -39.38
C ASP A 561 -24.46 -12.22 -38.63
N GLU A 562 -25.12 -12.49 -37.50
CA GLU A 562 -25.56 -11.56 -36.45
C GLU A 562 -24.44 -10.66 -35.88
N ASP A 563 -23.29 -11.21 -35.47
CA ASP A 563 -22.23 -10.47 -34.75
C ASP A 563 -21.53 -9.46 -35.68
N GLU A 564 -21.34 -9.79 -36.96
CA GLU A 564 -20.79 -8.83 -37.94
C GLU A 564 -21.80 -7.74 -38.29
N LYS A 565 -23.10 -8.06 -38.37
CA LYS A 565 -24.17 -7.07 -38.55
C LYS A 565 -24.29 -6.13 -37.34
N LEU A 566 -24.24 -6.67 -36.12
CA LEU A 566 -24.19 -5.89 -34.86
C LEU A 566 -22.94 -4.98 -34.79
N MET A 567 -21.83 -5.43 -35.36
CA MET A 567 -20.61 -4.62 -35.53
C MET A 567 -20.73 -3.56 -36.64
N ALA A 568 -21.60 -3.74 -37.64
CA ALA A 568 -21.86 -2.75 -38.70
C ALA A 568 -22.81 -1.62 -38.27
N LEU A 569 -23.72 -1.86 -37.31
CA LEU A 569 -24.75 -0.90 -36.88
C LEU A 569 -24.21 0.50 -36.51
N THR A 570 -25.00 1.53 -36.85
CA THR A 570 -24.91 2.87 -36.26
C THR A 570 -25.25 2.87 -34.77
N LEU A 571 -25.02 3.99 -34.07
CA LEU A 571 -25.43 4.11 -32.66
C LEU A 571 -26.95 4.07 -32.50
N GLU A 572 -27.70 4.69 -33.42
CA GLU A 572 -29.17 4.75 -33.37
C GLU A 572 -29.80 3.36 -33.52
N GLU A 573 -29.33 2.58 -34.50
CA GLU A 573 -29.74 1.18 -34.66
C GLU A 573 -29.33 0.32 -33.46
N ALA A 574 -28.11 0.50 -32.93
CA ALA A 574 -27.64 -0.26 -31.77
C ALA A 574 -28.45 0.04 -30.49
N LEU A 575 -28.87 1.29 -30.29
CA LEU A 575 -29.77 1.69 -29.20
C LEU A 575 -31.18 1.10 -29.41
N LEU A 576 -31.69 1.05 -30.63
CA LEU A 576 -32.98 0.43 -30.94
C LEU A 576 -32.97 -1.08 -30.69
N HIS A 577 -31.88 -1.77 -31.05
CA HIS A 577 -31.68 -3.20 -30.81
C HIS A 577 -31.46 -3.55 -29.32
N GLN A 578 -31.00 -2.60 -28.50
CA GLN A 578 -30.78 -2.81 -27.06
C GLN A 578 -32.07 -3.15 -26.30
N TYR A 579 -33.24 -2.70 -26.78
CA TYR A 579 -34.54 -3.00 -26.16
C TYR A 579 -35.18 -4.30 -26.68
N THR A 580 -34.63 -4.95 -27.72
CA THR A 580 -35.24 -6.12 -28.37
C THR A 580 -34.49 -7.42 -28.13
N THR A 581 -33.22 -7.35 -27.70
CA THR A 581 -32.39 -8.52 -27.39
C THR A 581 -32.08 -8.57 -25.89
N GLY A 582 -32.31 -9.73 -25.27
CA GLY A 582 -32.19 -9.91 -23.82
C GLY A 582 -30.78 -9.64 -23.28
N MET A 583 -30.71 -9.11 -22.06
CA MET A 583 -29.53 -8.45 -21.50
C MET A 583 -28.25 -9.31 -21.55
N LYS A 584 -27.33 -8.94 -22.44
CA LYS A 584 -26.01 -9.55 -22.65
C LYS A 584 -24.95 -8.47 -22.89
N LEU A 585 -23.67 -8.81 -22.76
CA LEU A 585 -22.60 -7.93 -23.23
C LEU A 585 -22.65 -7.85 -24.77
N PRO A 586 -22.82 -6.65 -25.38
CA PRO A 586 -23.09 -6.53 -26.81
C PRO A 586 -21.84 -6.77 -27.67
N ALA A 587 -21.98 -7.48 -28.79
CA ALA A 587 -20.90 -7.73 -29.74
C ALA A 587 -20.23 -6.46 -30.26
N ALA A 588 -20.99 -5.35 -30.35
CA ALA A 588 -20.50 -4.02 -30.69
C ALA A 588 -19.32 -3.53 -29.82
N ILE A 589 -19.06 -4.11 -28.64
CA ILE A 589 -17.87 -3.82 -27.84
C ILE A 589 -16.56 -4.05 -28.63
N GLY A 590 -16.57 -4.96 -29.62
CA GLY A 590 -15.45 -5.20 -30.54
C GLY A 590 -14.98 -3.96 -31.32
N LYS A 591 -15.81 -2.92 -31.44
CA LYS A 591 -15.45 -1.61 -32.04
C LYS A 591 -14.30 -0.92 -31.30
N LEU A 592 -14.09 -1.24 -30.03
CA LEU A 592 -13.02 -0.70 -29.18
C LEU A 592 -11.64 -1.29 -29.49
N SER A 593 -11.23 -1.27 -30.76
CA SER A 593 -9.94 -1.81 -31.24
C SER A 593 -8.71 -1.26 -30.50
N GLN A 594 -8.79 -0.03 -30.00
CA GLN A 594 -7.72 0.63 -29.24
C GLN A 594 -7.67 0.27 -27.75
N LEU A 595 -8.59 -0.58 -27.25
CA LEU A 595 -8.69 -0.92 -25.84
C LEU A 595 -7.51 -1.78 -25.39
N VAL A 596 -6.78 -1.30 -24.39
CA VAL A 596 -5.58 -1.92 -23.82
C VAL A 596 -5.89 -2.59 -22.47
N HIS A 597 -6.83 -2.04 -21.72
CA HIS A 597 -7.31 -2.61 -20.46
C HIS A 597 -8.83 -2.56 -20.39
N ILE A 598 -9.44 -3.70 -20.06
CA ILE A 598 -10.85 -3.82 -19.70
C ILE A 598 -10.99 -4.45 -18.30
N SER A 599 -11.96 -3.97 -17.53
CA SER A 599 -12.40 -4.59 -16.27
C SER A 599 -13.93 -4.69 -16.28
N LEU A 600 -14.45 -5.92 -16.15
CA LEU A 600 -15.87 -6.27 -16.09
C LEU A 600 -16.15 -7.17 -14.87
N GLN A 601 -15.43 -6.99 -13.77
CA GLN A 601 -15.53 -7.81 -12.57
C GLN A 601 -16.93 -7.68 -11.92
N GLY A 602 -17.53 -8.78 -11.49
CA GLY A 602 -18.77 -8.74 -10.72
C GLY A 602 -20.07 -8.49 -11.52
N ASN A 603 -20.04 -8.56 -12.85
CA ASN A 603 -21.21 -8.30 -13.72
C ASN A 603 -22.12 -9.53 -13.95
N GLY A 604 -21.85 -10.65 -13.27
CA GLY A 604 -22.62 -11.90 -13.41
C GLY A 604 -22.61 -12.52 -14.82
N LEU A 605 -21.66 -12.15 -15.69
CA LEU A 605 -21.57 -12.56 -17.09
C LEU A 605 -21.50 -14.09 -17.25
N PHE A 606 -22.37 -14.67 -18.08
CA PHE A 606 -22.39 -16.11 -18.38
C PHE A 606 -21.59 -16.50 -19.65
N VAL A 607 -21.64 -15.65 -20.69
CA VAL A 607 -21.02 -15.84 -22.00
C VAL A 607 -20.49 -14.48 -22.48
N LEU A 608 -19.37 -14.50 -23.20
CA LEU A 608 -18.78 -13.31 -23.84
C LEU A 608 -18.95 -13.41 -25.37
N PRO A 609 -19.23 -12.30 -26.08
CA PRO A 609 -19.19 -12.26 -27.54
C PRO A 609 -17.77 -12.51 -28.07
N ASP A 610 -17.62 -13.14 -29.23
CA ASP A 610 -16.32 -13.58 -29.77
C ASP A 610 -15.55 -12.48 -30.51
N VAL A 611 -15.55 -11.28 -29.91
CA VAL A 611 -15.05 -10.01 -30.50
C VAL A 611 -13.83 -9.44 -29.78
N PHE A 612 -13.45 -9.99 -28.61
CA PHE A 612 -12.29 -9.53 -27.83
C PHE A 612 -10.97 -9.59 -28.62
N HIS A 613 -10.88 -10.49 -29.60
CA HIS A 613 -9.73 -10.63 -30.50
C HIS A 613 -9.53 -9.46 -31.48
N LEU A 614 -10.51 -8.55 -31.60
CA LEU A 614 -10.42 -7.32 -32.40
C LEU A 614 -9.74 -6.16 -31.63
N MET A 615 -9.44 -6.37 -30.34
CA MET A 615 -8.91 -5.35 -29.43
C MET A 615 -7.41 -5.54 -29.14
N ASN A 616 -6.69 -4.44 -28.91
CA ASN A 616 -5.28 -4.45 -28.50
C ASN A 616 -5.06 -4.73 -27.00
N LEU A 617 -5.85 -5.65 -26.42
CA LEU A 617 -5.90 -5.90 -24.98
C LEU A 617 -4.58 -6.46 -24.44
N LYS A 618 -4.07 -5.79 -23.39
CA LYS A 618 -2.96 -6.23 -22.55
C LYS A 618 -3.42 -6.72 -21.18
N ARG A 619 -4.56 -6.22 -20.66
CA ARG A 619 -5.13 -6.62 -19.37
C ARG A 619 -6.64 -6.78 -19.43
N ALA A 620 -7.15 -7.96 -19.11
CA ALA A 620 -8.59 -8.22 -18.96
C ALA A 620 -8.88 -8.76 -17.57
N ASN A 621 -9.73 -8.06 -16.80
CA ASN A 621 -10.28 -8.56 -15.55
C ASN A 621 -11.75 -8.93 -15.77
N LEU A 622 -12.05 -10.21 -15.58
CA LEU A 622 -13.35 -10.83 -15.78
C LEU A 622 -13.77 -11.64 -14.53
N SER A 623 -13.14 -11.35 -13.39
CA SER A 623 -13.33 -12.10 -12.14
C SER A 623 -14.76 -11.93 -11.57
N ASN A 624 -15.17 -12.82 -10.66
CA ASN A 624 -16.46 -12.73 -9.95
C ASN A 624 -17.67 -12.72 -10.91
N ASN A 625 -17.61 -13.52 -11.97
CA ASN A 625 -18.67 -13.66 -12.97
C ASN A 625 -19.20 -15.11 -13.00
N ARG A 626 -19.98 -15.48 -14.01
CA ARG A 626 -20.60 -16.82 -14.16
C ARG A 626 -20.12 -17.52 -15.45
N LEU A 627 -18.93 -17.15 -15.94
CA LEU A 627 -18.41 -17.62 -17.23
C LEU A 627 -18.07 -19.11 -17.16
N ARG A 628 -18.51 -19.88 -18.16
CA ARG A 628 -18.18 -21.32 -18.30
C ARG A 628 -17.03 -21.60 -19.26
N PHE A 629 -16.81 -20.70 -20.22
CA PHE A 629 -15.77 -20.82 -21.26
C PHE A 629 -15.34 -19.43 -21.73
N LEU A 630 -14.18 -19.36 -22.37
CA LEU A 630 -13.73 -18.18 -23.12
C LEU A 630 -14.15 -18.31 -24.60
N PRO A 631 -14.34 -17.19 -25.33
CA PRO A 631 -14.70 -17.25 -26.75
C PRO A 631 -13.67 -17.98 -27.63
N PRO A 632 -14.08 -18.68 -28.70
CA PRO A 632 -13.19 -19.51 -29.52
C PRO A 632 -11.98 -18.78 -30.13
N ARG A 633 -12.06 -17.47 -30.38
CA ARG A 633 -10.92 -16.68 -30.90
C ARG A 633 -10.16 -15.92 -29.81
N PHE A 634 -10.46 -16.08 -28.53
CA PHE A 634 -9.83 -15.33 -27.44
C PHE A 634 -8.30 -15.51 -27.39
N HIS A 635 -7.79 -16.68 -27.79
CA HIS A 635 -6.35 -16.95 -27.95
C HIS A 635 -5.62 -16.03 -28.96
N LYS A 636 -6.36 -15.33 -29.84
CA LYS A 636 -5.80 -14.38 -30.82
C LYS A 636 -5.48 -13.01 -30.21
N CYS A 637 -5.74 -12.78 -28.93
CA CYS A 637 -5.36 -11.56 -28.19
C CYS A 637 -3.83 -11.47 -27.94
N LYS A 638 -3.03 -11.37 -29.00
CA LYS A 638 -1.55 -11.52 -29.02
C LYS A 638 -0.76 -10.60 -28.08
N TYR A 639 -1.37 -9.59 -27.49
CA TYR A 639 -0.74 -8.65 -26.55
C TYR A 639 -1.13 -8.89 -25.09
N MET A 640 -1.96 -9.89 -24.79
CA MET A 640 -2.47 -10.16 -23.44
C MET A 640 -1.32 -10.51 -22.49
N THR A 641 -1.24 -9.79 -21.37
CA THR A 641 -0.21 -9.97 -20.33
C THR A 641 -0.82 -10.34 -18.97
N HIS A 642 -2.02 -9.85 -18.65
CA HIS A 642 -2.72 -10.17 -17.40
C HIS A 642 -4.16 -10.56 -17.71
N LEU A 643 -4.57 -11.76 -17.29
CA LEU A 643 -5.92 -12.28 -17.48
C LEU A 643 -6.45 -12.78 -16.13
N TYR A 644 -7.46 -12.11 -15.59
CA TYR A 644 -8.06 -12.45 -14.31
C TYR A 644 -9.43 -13.09 -14.54
N LEU A 645 -9.57 -14.35 -14.12
CA LEU A 645 -10.76 -15.21 -14.30
C LEU A 645 -11.19 -15.84 -12.96
N GLN A 646 -10.75 -15.28 -11.84
CA GLN A 646 -11.08 -15.78 -10.51
C GLN A 646 -12.60 -15.78 -10.27
N ASP A 647 -13.09 -16.70 -9.44
CA ASP A 647 -14.48 -16.81 -8.98
C ASP A 647 -15.47 -16.77 -10.15
N ASN A 648 -15.34 -17.78 -11.03
CA ASN A 648 -16.16 -18.02 -12.22
C ASN A 648 -16.59 -19.50 -12.26
N GLN A 649 -17.17 -19.97 -13.37
CA GLN A 649 -17.72 -21.32 -13.51
C GLN A 649 -17.02 -22.11 -14.63
N ILE A 650 -15.72 -21.86 -14.87
CA ILE A 650 -14.96 -22.48 -15.95
C ILE A 650 -14.59 -23.92 -15.58
N GLU A 651 -15.14 -24.88 -16.32
CA GLU A 651 -14.91 -26.32 -16.12
C GLU A 651 -13.69 -26.85 -16.90
N LYS A 652 -13.42 -26.29 -18.09
CA LYS A 652 -12.24 -26.60 -18.92
C LYS A 652 -11.75 -25.31 -19.59
N LEU A 653 -10.43 -25.16 -19.71
CA LEU A 653 -9.80 -24.17 -20.59
C LEU A 653 -9.33 -24.84 -21.89
N ASP A 654 -9.45 -24.12 -23.00
CA ASP A 654 -8.97 -24.55 -24.30
C ASP A 654 -7.43 -24.54 -24.37
N GLU A 655 -6.87 -25.56 -25.02
CA GLU A 655 -5.45 -25.71 -25.29
C GLU A 655 -4.93 -24.56 -26.17
N THR A 656 -5.78 -23.93 -27.00
CA THR A 656 -5.38 -22.74 -27.77
C THR A 656 -4.90 -21.58 -26.90
N LEU A 657 -5.27 -21.51 -25.62
CA LEU A 657 -4.83 -20.46 -24.69
C LEU A 657 -3.30 -20.41 -24.53
N GLN A 658 -2.59 -21.53 -24.76
CA GLN A 658 -1.13 -21.60 -24.84
C GLN A 658 -0.51 -20.61 -25.86
N GLN A 659 -1.28 -20.20 -26.87
CA GLN A 659 -0.82 -19.29 -27.92
C GLN A 659 -0.65 -17.83 -27.43
N LEU A 660 -1.15 -17.49 -26.23
CA LEU A 660 -0.93 -16.21 -25.56
C LEU A 660 0.50 -16.11 -24.96
N LYS A 661 1.53 -16.19 -25.82
CA LYS A 661 2.96 -16.21 -25.45
C LYS A 661 3.44 -15.00 -24.61
N THR A 662 2.64 -13.93 -24.56
CA THR A 662 2.91 -12.71 -23.77
C THR A 662 2.32 -12.75 -22.35
N LEU A 663 1.56 -13.79 -22.00
CA LEU A 663 0.84 -13.87 -20.73
C LEU A 663 1.83 -14.01 -19.54
N GLN A 664 1.64 -13.17 -18.52
CA GLN A 664 2.49 -13.08 -17.33
C GLN A 664 1.71 -13.40 -16.05
N VAL A 665 0.42 -13.06 -16.03
CA VAL A 665 -0.49 -13.27 -14.89
C VAL A 665 -1.77 -13.93 -15.38
N LEU A 666 -2.13 -15.05 -14.76
CA LEU A 666 -3.38 -15.77 -14.96
C LEU A 666 -3.95 -16.14 -13.58
N THR A 667 -5.17 -15.70 -13.25
CA THR A 667 -5.87 -16.13 -12.02
C THR A 667 -7.07 -16.99 -12.34
N LEU A 668 -7.18 -18.14 -11.67
CA LEU A 668 -8.19 -19.18 -11.91
C LEU A 668 -8.81 -19.74 -10.63
N ALA A 669 -8.45 -19.20 -9.45
CA ALA A 669 -9.03 -19.60 -8.18
C ALA A 669 -10.57 -19.49 -8.21
N GLY A 670 -11.27 -20.37 -7.48
CA GLY A 670 -12.74 -20.37 -7.43
C GLY A 670 -13.46 -20.93 -8.67
N ASN A 671 -12.75 -21.51 -9.65
CA ASN A 671 -13.35 -22.19 -10.80
C ASN A 671 -13.42 -23.73 -10.61
N PRO A 672 -14.48 -24.41 -11.11
CA PRO A 672 -14.64 -25.86 -11.03
C PRO A 672 -13.84 -26.62 -12.11
N LEU A 673 -12.53 -26.34 -12.23
CA LEU A 673 -11.69 -26.89 -13.32
C LEU A 673 -11.49 -28.41 -13.18
N ILE A 674 -11.99 -29.18 -14.15
CA ILE A 674 -11.90 -30.65 -14.20
C ILE A 674 -10.44 -31.12 -14.30
N SER A 675 -9.60 -30.35 -14.99
CA SER A 675 -8.14 -30.55 -15.03
C SER A 675 -7.38 -29.21 -15.05
N PRO A 676 -6.17 -29.15 -14.46
CA PRO A 676 -5.33 -27.96 -14.56
C PRO A 676 -4.77 -27.80 -15.99
N PRO A 677 -4.65 -26.56 -16.52
CA PRO A 677 -4.08 -26.30 -17.85
C PRO A 677 -2.54 -26.41 -17.82
N ILE A 678 -2.03 -27.65 -17.75
CA ILE A 678 -0.62 -27.99 -17.56
C ILE A 678 0.30 -27.19 -18.49
N ASP A 679 0.00 -27.17 -19.78
CA ASP A 679 0.88 -26.61 -20.81
C ASP A 679 0.89 -25.07 -20.80
N ALA A 680 -0.25 -24.43 -20.55
CA ALA A 680 -0.35 -22.97 -20.43
C ALA A 680 0.42 -22.43 -19.22
N CYS A 681 0.64 -23.26 -18.20
CA CYS A 681 1.40 -22.91 -16.99
C CYS A 681 2.90 -23.23 -17.07
N SER A 682 3.37 -23.85 -18.17
CA SER A 682 4.77 -24.29 -18.32
C SER A 682 5.80 -23.15 -18.44
N GLY A 683 5.36 -21.93 -18.82
CA GLY A 683 6.25 -20.86 -19.28
C GLY A 683 6.84 -19.91 -18.22
N ARG A 684 6.06 -19.48 -17.22
CA ARG A 684 6.49 -18.54 -16.14
C ARG A 684 5.47 -18.45 -14.98
N LYS A 685 5.97 -18.07 -13.81
CA LYS A 685 5.30 -17.88 -12.49
C LYS A 685 3.77 -17.65 -12.49
N VAL A 686 2.97 -18.72 -12.50
CA VAL A 686 1.54 -18.68 -12.14
C VAL A 686 1.37 -19.16 -10.69
N PHE A 687 1.30 -18.22 -9.74
CA PHE A 687 1.26 -18.51 -8.30
C PHE A 687 0.12 -19.47 -7.86
N PRO A 688 -1.15 -19.35 -8.31
CA PRO A 688 -2.24 -20.20 -7.83
C PRO A 688 -2.20 -21.67 -8.31
N VAL A 689 -1.34 -22.04 -9.27
CA VAL A 689 -1.24 -23.44 -9.73
C VAL A 689 -0.74 -24.37 -8.62
N TYR A 690 0.09 -23.86 -7.70
CA TYR A 690 0.59 -24.64 -6.58
C TYR A 690 -0.53 -25.06 -5.60
N GLU A 691 -1.44 -24.14 -5.27
CA GLU A 691 -2.56 -24.43 -4.36
C GLU A 691 -3.58 -25.37 -5.02
N TYR A 692 -3.86 -25.20 -6.32
CA TYR A 692 -4.74 -26.11 -7.07
C TYR A 692 -4.21 -27.55 -7.04
N GLN A 693 -2.90 -27.74 -7.25
CA GLN A 693 -2.25 -29.04 -7.18
C GLN A 693 -2.21 -29.66 -5.77
N GLN A 694 -2.41 -28.89 -4.70
CA GLN A 694 -2.53 -29.41 -3.34
C GLN A 694 -3.98 -29.79 -3.02
N MET A 695 -4.96 -28.98 -3.45
CA MET A 695 -6.39 -29.27 -3.25
C MET A 695 -6.85 -30.51 -4.03
N GLN A 696 -6.41 -30.69 -5.28
CA GLN A 696 -6.80 -31.87 -6.05
C GLN A 696 -6.27 -33.19 -5.44
N LYS A 697 -5.04 -33.16 -4.88
CA LYS A 697 -4.44 -34.29 -4.14
C LYS A 697 -5.14 -34.63 -2.81
N LEU A 698 -5.99 -33.74 -2.29
CA LEU A 698 -6.84 -34.02 -1.13
C LEU A 698 -8.17 -34.68 -1.51
N PHE A 699 -8.60 -34.61 -2.77
CA PHE A 699 -9.86 -35.19 -3.25
C PHE A 699 -9.71 -36.57 -3.91
N ASP A 700 -8.62 -36.85 -4.64
CA ASP A 700 -8.41 -38.11 -5.38
C ASP A 700 -8.01 -39.32 -4.49
N GLY A 701 -8.76 -39.55 -3.42
CA GLY A 701 -8.58 -40.61 -2.42
C GLY A 701 -8.92 -42.03 -2.87
N LYS A 702 -8.52 -42.46 -4.07
CA LYS A 702 -8.70 -43.85 -4.56
C LYS A 702 -7.39 -44.66 -4.52
N PHE A 703 -7.05 -45.20 -3.35
CA PHE A 703 -6.03 -46.23 -3.23
C PHE A 703 -6.49 -47.56 -3.84
N ALA A 704 -5.91 -47.93 -4.98
CA ALA A 704 -5.84 -49.32 -5.44
C ALA A 704 -4.51 -49.94 -5.00
N ALA A 705 -4.52 -51.19 -4.54
CA ALA A 705 -3.40 -51.77 -3.81
C ALA A 705 -2.28 -52.34 -4.70
N GLY A 706 -1.04 -52.36 -4.17
CA GLY A 706 -0.11 -53.45 -4.46
C GLY A 706 0.99 -53.25 -5.50
N LYS A 707 1.83 -52.21 -5.36
CA LYS A 707 3.28 -52.28 -5.67
C LYS A 707 4.05 -51.06 -5.12
N ARG A 708 5.09 -51.30 -4.31
CA ARG A 708 6.11 -50.30 -3.95
C ARG A 708 7.36 -50.52 -4.81
N PRO A 709 7.84 -49.52 -5.56
CA PRO A 709 9.24 -49.42 -5.94
C PRO A 709 10.03 -48.85 -4.74
N LEU A 710 11.12 -49.51 -4.34
CA LEU A 710 12.06 -49.01 -3.34
C LEU A 710 13.25 -48.37 -4.04
N VAL A 711 13.44 -47.06 -3.86
CA VAL A 711 14.75 -46.40 -4.00
C VAL A 711 14.99 -45.57 -2.72
N LYS A 712 16.23 -45.56 -2.24
CA LYS A 712 16.63 -45.04 -0.93
C LYS A 712 16.94 -43.53 -0.95
N PRO A 713 16.92 -42.84 0.20
CA PRO A 713 16.84 -41.39 0.27
C PRO A 713 18.18 -40.67 0.12
N PHE A 714 18.11 -39.42 -0.34
CA PHE A 714 19.15 -38.40 -0.15
C PHE A 714 18.59 -37.24 0.67
N SER A 715 19.07 -37.13 1.91
CA SER A 715 19.25 -35.83 2.58
C SER A 715 20.61 -35.28 2.11
N THR A 716 20.85 -33.98 1.94
CA THR A 716 20.18 -32.74 2.37
C THR A 716 20.12 -31.77 1.16
N VAL A 717 19.15 -30.86 0.99
CA VAL A 717 18.89 -29.62 1.74
C VAL A 717 17.55 -29.04 1.23
N SER A 718 16.66 -28.40 1.99
CA SER A 718 16.41 -28.37 3.45
C SER A 718 14.96 -27.89 3.67
N PRO A 719 14.22 -28.38 4.67
CA PRO A 719 12.81 -28.02 4.89
C PRO A 719 12.62 -26.72 5.68
N ILE A 720 11.45 -26.09 5.56
CA ILE A 720 10.98 -25.12 6.57
C ILE A 720 10.89 -25.86 7.91
N ARG A 721 11.53 -25.29 8.94
CA ARG A 721 11.78 -25.99 10.20
C ARG A 721 10.51 -26.16 11.03
N PHE A 722 10.05 -27.41 11.16
CA PHE A 722 9.21 -27.80 12.32
C PHE A 722 9.92 -27.49 13.66
N SER A 723 11.26 -27.50 13.67
CA SER A 723 12.13 -26.92 14.71
C SER A 723 12.16 -25.38 14.74
N TYR A 724 11.03 -24.75 14.43
CA TYR A 724 10.68 -23.37 14.80
C TYR A 724 9.57 -23.41 15.87
N LEU A 725 8.47 -24.13 15.62
CA LEU A 725 7.43 -24.42 16.63
C LEU A 725 7.97 -25.32 17.74
N ASP A 726 8.54 -26.48 17.40
CA ASP A 726 9.18 -27.40 18.36
C ASP A 726 10.32 -26.71 19.14
N LYS A 727 10.98 -25.71 18.55
CA LYS A 727 12.06 -24.96 19.20
C LYS A 727 11.55 -23.82 20.10
N LYS A 728 10.41 -23.19 19.80
CA LYS A 728 9.69 -22.34 20.77
C LYS A 728 9.18 -23.18 21.95
N CYS A 729 8.54 -24.32 21.69
CA CYS A 729 8.05 -25.23 22.74
C CYS A 729 9.20 -25.82 23.60
N LYS A 730 10.39 -26.06 23.03
CA LYS A 730 11.57 -26.50 23.79
C LYS A 730 12.27 -25.37 24.56
N ASN A 731 12.09 -24.11 24.19
CA ASN A 731 12.50 -22.97 25.02
C ASN A 731 11.55 -22.79 26.22
N THR A 732 10.27 -23.17 26.12
CA THR A 732 9.36 -23.29 27.28
C THR A 732 9.55 -24.61 28.03
N ARG A 733 10.78 -24.89 28.51
CA ARG A 733 11.13 -26.07 29.33
C ARG A 733 10.52 -26.07 30.76
N LYS A 734 9.39 -25.39 30.94
CA LYS A 734 8.57 -25.28 32.17
C LYS A 734 7.04 -25.30 31.92
N LEU A 735 6.56 -25.52 30.70
CA LEU A 735 5.11 -25.62 30.40
C LEU A 735 4.77 -26.96 29.73
N SER A 736 4.26 -27.89 30.53
CA SER A 736 3.76 -29.20 30.10
C SER A 736 2.30 -29.13 29.65
N CYS A 737 2.02 -28.41 28.56
CA CYS A 737 0.67 -28.31 27.98
C CYS A 737 0.46 -29.35 26.87
N SER A 738 -0.64 -30.10 26.94
CA SER A 738 -1.08 -31.00 25.86
C SER A 738 -1.65 -30.22 24.66
N ALA A 739 -1.83 -30.89 23.52
CA ALA A 739 -2.51 -30.30 22.37
C ALA A 739 -3.92 -29.79 22.73
N ASP A 740 -4.64 -30.53 23.59
CA ASP A 740 -5.96 -30.15 24.07
C ASP A 740 -5.92 -28.89 24.94
N ALA A 741 -4.90 -28.72 25.80
CA ALA A 741 -4.70 -27.50 26.58
C ALA A 741 -4.44 -26.28 25.69
N LEU A 742 -3.72 -26.48 24.58
CA LEU A 742 -3.48 -25.43 23.58
C LEU A 742 -4.76 -25.09 22.80
N LEU A 743 -5.54 -26.09 22.41
CA LEU A 743 -6.84 -25.91 21.74
C LEU A 743 -7.85 -25.18 22.66
N ARG A 744 -7.90 -25.56 23.95
CA ARG A 744 -8.69 -24.89 25.00
C ARG A 744 -8.35 -23.40 25.11
N LEU A 745 -7.05 -23.07 25.13
CA LEU A 745 -6.57 -21.68 25.19
C LEU A 745 -6.88 -20.86 23.93
N MET A 746 -6.89 -21.49 22.76
CA MET A 746 -7.31 -20.85 21.51
C MET A 746 -8.82 -20.58 21.52
N CYS A 747 -9.64 -21.58 21.87
CA CYS A 747 -11.09 -21.41 22.02
C CYS A 747 -11.43 -20.35 23.09
N SER A 748 -10.73 -20.32 24.23
CA SER A 748 -10.97 -19.32 25.27
C SER A 748 -10.68 -17.90 24.81
N THR A 749 -9.63 -17.70 24.02
CA THR A 749 -9.28 -16.37 23.54
C THR A 749 -10.25 -15.91 22.45
N LEU A 750 -10.66 -16.84 21.58
CA LEU A 750 -11.64 -16.59 20.53
C LEU A 750 -13.03 -16.20 21.08
N VAL A 751 -13.52 -16.91 22.12
CA VAL A 751 -14.77 -16.61 22.83
C VAL A 751 -14.80 -15.20 23.45
N ASN A 752 -13.63 -14.65 23.80
CA ASN A 752 -13.49 -13.31 24.38
C ASN A 752 -13.14 -12.21 23.35
N ALA A 753 -12.78 -12.57 22.11
CA ALA A 753 -12.30 -11.63 21.10
C ALA A 753 -13.24 -11.46 19.89
N LEU A 754 -14.14 -12.41 19.61
CA LEU A 754 -15.01 -12.34 18.44
C LEU A 754 -16.16 -11.33 18.64
N PRO A 755 -16.40 -10.38 17.71
CA PRO A 755 -17.57 -9.53 17.76
C PRO A 755 -18.87 -10.35 17.65
N LYS A 756 -19.88 -9.94 18.43
CA LYS A 756 -21.23 -10.54 18.45
C LYS A 756 -21.85 -10.68 17.05
N GLU A 757 -21.69 -9.66 16.20
CA GLU A 757 -22.25 -9.63 14.84
C GLU A 757 -21.58 -10.65 13.91
N SER A 758 -20.30 -10.99 14.15
CA SER A 758 -19.56 -11.98 13.35
C SER A 758 -19.85 -13.43 13.75
N THR A 759 -20.51 -13.65 14.90
CA THR A 759 -20.73 -14.99 15.49
C THR A 759 -21.52 -15.94 14.58
N HIS A 760 -22.60 -15.46 13.94
CA HIS A 760 -23.43 -16.32 13.08
C HIS A 760 -22.64 -16.79 11.83
N ASN A 761 -21.97 -15.87 11.14
CA ASN A 761 -21.11 -16.20 10.00
C ASN A 761 -19.91 -17.10 10.38
N PHE A 762 -19.35 -16.94 11.58
CA PHE A 762 -18.28 -17.80 12.06
C PHE A 762 -18.75 -19.24 12.33
N LEU A 763 -19.95 -19.43 12.87
CA LEU A 763 -20.53 -20.77 13.06
C LEU A 763 -20.87 -21.47 11.73
N LEU A 764 -21.37 -20.73 10.73
CA LEU A 764 -21.52 -21.25 9.37
C LEU A 764 -20.18 -21.70 8.78
N LYS A 765 -19.11 -20.89 8.95
CA LYS A 765 -17.75 -21.25 8.50
C LYS A 765 -17.14 -22.45 9.24
N LEU A 766 -17.55 -22.72 10.48
CA LEU A 766 -17.19 -23.95 11.22
C LEU A 766 -17.98 -25.20 10.78
N GLY A 767 -18.95 -25.05 9.85
CA GLY A 767 -19.74 -26.16 9.31
C GLY A 767 -21.04 -26.46 10.05
N PHE A 768 -21.53 -25.56 10.91
CA PHE A 768 -22.86 -25.73 11.51
C PHE A 768 -23.97 -25.45 10.49
N PRO A 769 -24.98 -26.33 10.35
CA PRO A 769 -26.10 -26.08 9.45
C PRO A 769 -27.01 -24.97 10.02
N PRO A 770 -27.66 -24.15 9.17
CA PRO A 770 -28.47 -23.00 9.62
C PRO A 770 -29.51 -23.36 10.69
N SER A 771 -30.22 -24.47 10.53
CA SER A 771 -31.25 -24.95 11.47
C SER A 771 -30.73 -25.38 12.85
N SER A 772 -29.42 -25.61 13.01
CA SER A 772 -28.78 -25.77 14.32
C SER A 772 -28.35 -24.43 14.91
N ILE A 773 -28.00 -23.44 14.08
CA ILE A 773 -27.68 -22.08 14.53
C ILE A 773 -28.96 -21.36 14.98
N GLU A 774 -30.07 -21.53 14.25
CA GLU A 774 -31.40 -21.05 14.63
C GLU A 774 -31.86 -21.66 15.96
N LYS A 775 -31.64 -22.96 16.19
CA LYS A 775 -31.92 -23.60 17.49
C LYS A 775 -31.08 -23.01 18.62
N LEU A 776 -29.78 -22.79 18.40
CA LEU A 776 -28.90 -22.09 19.36
C LEU A 776 -29.31 -20.62 19.58
N GLU A 777 -29.99 -19.98 18.63
CA GLU A 777 -30.55 -18.63 18.77
C GLU A 777 -31.92 -18.62 19.47
N GLN A 778 -32.71 -19.68 19.35
CA GLN A 778 -33.96 -19.92 20.11
C GLN A 778 -33.70 -20.37 21.55
N GLU A 779 -32.62 -21.11 21.80
CA GLU A 779 -32.22 -21.61 23.13
C GLU A 779 -31.48 -20.55 23.97
N PHE A 780 -30.76 -19.62 23.31
CA PHE A 780 -30.12 -18.46 23.95
C PHE A 780 -30.61 -17.12 23.36
N PRO A 781 -31.92 -16.81 23.47
CA PRO A 781 -32.50 -15.61 22.88
C PRO A 781 -32.08 -14.34 23.65
N GLY A 782 -32.02 -13.22 22.93
CA GLY A 782 -31.53 -11.96 23.46
C GLY A 782 -30.00 -11.91 23.46
N GLY A 783 -29.44 -10.98 22.68
CA GLY A 783 -28.01 -10.92 22.33
C GLY A 783 -27.04 -10.50 23.45
N TYR A 784 -27.30 -10.87 24.70
CA TYR A 784 -26.38 -10.76 25.84
C TYR A 784 -25.65 -12.09 26.15
N ASN A 785 -26.19 -13.25 25.75
CA ASN A 785 -25.57 -14.57 25.99
C ASN A 785 -24.69 -15.08 24.83
N HIS A 786 -24.23 -14.21 23.93
CA HIS A 786 -23.41 -14.59 22.75
C HIS A 786 -22.18 -15.45 23.13
N THR A 787 -21.52 -15.14 24.24
CA THR A 787 -20.37 -15.86 24.80
C THR A 787 -20.71 -17.31 25.13
N LYS A 788 -21.89 -17.58 25.73
CA LYS A 788 -22.36 -18.94 26.05
C LYS A 788 -22.77 -19.71 24.78
N ARG A 789 -23.40 -19.04 23.83
CA ARG A 789 -23.77 -19.61 22.53
C ARG A 789 -22.54 -20.08 21.76
N LEU A 790 -21.48 -19.25 21.71
CA LEU A 790 -20.22 -19.60 21.06
C LEU A 790 -19.48 -20.70 21.85
N LEU A 791 -19.52 -20.65 23.19
CA LEU A 791 -18.94 -21.68 24.05
C LEU A 791 -19.55 -23.06 23.76
N LEU A 792 -20.86 -23.22 23.86
CA LEU A 792 -21.55 -24.50 23.68
C LEU A 792 -21.36 -25.07 22.27
N ALA A 793 -21.35 -24.19 21.25
CA ALA A 793 -21.02 -24.59 19.89
C ALA A 793 -19.57 -25.06 19.76
N LEU A 794 -18.59 -24.40 20.39
CA LEU A 794 -17.19 -24.81 20.38
C LEU A 794 -16.93 -26.07 21.21
N GLU A 795 -17.63 -26.30 22.32
CA GLU A 795 -17.61 -27.57 23.05
C GLU A 795 -18.13 -28.71 22.16
N THR A 796 -19.26 -28.49 21.48
CA THR A 796 -19.87 -29.45 20.55
C THR A 796 -18.96 -29.73 19.35
N TRP A 797 -18.28 -28.72 18.82
CA TRP A 797 -17.36 -28.83 17.67
C TRP A 797 -16.02 -29.49 18.04
N THR A 798 -15.44 -29.11 19.18
CA THR A 798 -14.16 -29.69 19.64
C THR A 798 -14.31 -31.05 20.30
N GLY A 799 -15.48 -31.38 20.88
CA GLY A 799 -15.67 -32.56 21.72
C GLY A 799 -14.96 -32.47 23.08
N LEU A 800 -14.56 -31.27 23.51
CA LEU A 800 -13.86 -31.03 24.77
C LEU A 800 -14.72 -30.12 25.67
N PRO A 801 -14.95 -30.47 26.96
CA PRO A 801 -15.67 -29.59 27.88
C PRO A 801 -14.81 -28.38 28.24
N LEU A 802 -15.26 -27.18 27.88
CA LEU A 802 -14.58 -25.90 28.02
C LEU A 802 -15.07 -25.19 29.31
N GLN A 803 -14.68 -25.72 30.47
CA GLN A 803 -14.99 -25.08 31.76
C GLN A 803 -14.33 -23.70 31.87
N PHE A 804 -15.14 -22.69 32.23
CA PHE A 804 -14.69 -21.32 32.52
C PHE A 804 -15.01 -20.93 33.96
N ASP A 805 -13.96 -20.69 34.75
CA ASP A 805 -14.07 -19.98 36.02
C ASP A 805 -14.47 -18.52 35.76
N THR A 806 -15.71 -18.16 36.10
CA THR A 806 -16.28 -16.82 35.94
C THR A 806 -15.85 -15.86 37.07
N THR A 807 -14.58 -15.91 37.47
CA THR A 807 -14.04 -15.26 38.68
C THR A 807 -12.86 -14.31 38.44
N THR A 808 -12.64 -13.82 37.21
CA THR A 808 -11.81 -12.62 36.98
C THR A 808 -12.61 -11.34 37.20
N LYS A 809 -12.86 -11.00 38.47
CA LYS A 809 -13.35 -9.66 38.84
C LYS A 809 -12.36 -8.59 38.38
N THR A 810 -12.90 -7.45 37.99
CA THR A 810 -12.18 -6.17 38.00
C THR A 810 -11.55 -5.94 39.37
N MET A 811 -10.27 -5.56 39.41
CA MET A 811 -9.67 -5.03 40.63
C MET A 811 -10.25 -3.63 40.90
N ASN A 812 -11.20 -3.58 41.83
CA ASN A 812 -11.36 -2.46 42.75
C ASN A 812 -11.73 -3.05 44.12
N THR A 813 -11.17 -2.47 45.18
CA THR A 813 -11.08 -3.09 46.50
C THR A 813 -12.26 -2.76 47.42
N SER A 814 -12.57 -3.70 48.34
CA SER A 814 -13.26 -3.48 49.64
C SER A 814 -14.74 -2.97 49.62
N THR A 815 -15.66 -3.40 50.49
CA THR A 815 -15.62 -4.44 51.56
C THR A 815 -17.04 -4.91 51.97
N THR A 816 -17.15 -6.21 52.31
CA THR A 816 -18.05 -6.86 53.30
C THR A 816 -19.58 -6.67 53.36
N SER A 817 -20.25 -7.84 53.47
CA SER A 817 -21.57 -8.10 54.10
C SER A 817 -22.85 -7.65 53.37
N GLY A 818 -23.98 -8.39 53.43
CA GLY A 818 -24.16 -9.75 53.96
C GLY A 818 -25.64 -10.20 54.08
N ARG A 819 -25.84 -11.51 54.28
CA ARG A 819 -27.12 -12.23 54.58
C ARG A 819 -28.16 -12.42 53.46
N SER A 820 -28.26 -13.68 53.03
CA SER A 820 -29.44 -14.58 53.18
C SER A 820 -30.77 -14.29 52.42
N PRO A 821 -31.63 -15.32 52.19
CA PRO A 821 -32.58 -15.34 51.06
C PRO A 821 -34.08 -15.29 51.44
N GLY A 822 -34.96 -15.13 50.44
CA GLY A 822 -36.41 -15.24 50.60
C GLY A 822 -37.22 -15.29 49.30
N LEU A 823 -37.66 -16.50 48.94
CA LEU A 823 -39.00 -16.91 48.44
C LEU A 823 -39.82 -16.08 47.42
N ASP A 824 -40.23 -16.80 46.38
CA ASP A 824 -41.59 -16.92 45.81
C ASP A 824 -42.37 -15.72 45.21
N SER A 825 -42.60 -15.88 43.90
CA SER A 825 -43.94 -16.01 43.27
C SER A 825 -44.57 -14.85 42.47
N SER A 826 -44.85 -15.19 41.20
CA SER A 826 -46.06 -14.91 40.42
C SER A 826 -46.53 -13.48 40.09
N ARG A 827 -46.33 -13.16 38.79
CA ARG A 827 -47.36 -12.78 37.79
C ARG A 827 -47.94 -11.34 37.80
N GLN A 828 -48.39 -10.97 36.59
CA GLN A 828 -49.04 -9.72 36.17
C GLN A 828 -48.11 -8.49 36.21
N GLY A 829 -48.07 -7.60 35.22
CA GLY A 829 -48.78 -7.57 33.93
C GLY A 829 -49.69 -6.35 33.80
N GLY A 830 -49.24 -5.37 33.01
CA GLY A 830 -49.96 -4.12 32.74
C GLY A 830 -49.07 -3.20 31.89
N GLU A 831 -49.67 -2.52 30.91
CA GLU A 831 -49.01 -1.62 29.96
C GLU A 831 -49.30 -0.14 30.29
N VAL A 832 -48.91 0.76 29.37
CA VAL A 832 -49.35 2.16 29.21
C VAL A 832 -48.60 3.23 30.05
N GLU A 833 -47.53 3.75 29.42
CA GLU A 833 -47.28 5.16 29.05
C GLU A 833 -47.47 6.37 30.01
N ILE A 834 -46.87 7.49 29.55
CA ILE A 834 -47.12 8.92 29.84
C ILE A 834 -46.18 9.60 30.89
N ASP A 835 -45.37 10.50 30.34
CA ASP A 835 -44.46 11.51 30.93
C ASP A 835 -45.26 12.73 31.49
N PRO A 836 -44.69 13.86 32.00
CA PRO A 836 -43.30 14.18 32.37
C PRO A 836 -43.15 14.96 33.71
N ALA A 837 -41.95 15.52 33.98
CA ALA A 837 -41.70 16.93 34.37
C ALA A 837 -40.83 17.26 35.63
N GLU A 838 -39.70 17.94 35.35
CA GLU A 838 -39.11 19.12 36.04
C GLU A 838 -38.42 19.10 37.44
N LYS A 839 -37.18 19.68 37.43
CA LYS A 839 -36.48 20.56 38.40
C LYS A 839 -35.98 19.97 39.76
N VAL A 840 -34.68 20.00 40.17
CA VAL A 840 -33.59 21.04 40.20
C VAL A 840 -33.74 22.03 41.39
N PRO A 841 -32.72 22.33 42.25
CA PRO A 841 -31.43 21.66 42.57
C PRO A 841 -31.03 21.75 44.10
N ALA A 842 -29.73 21.91 44.41
CA ALA A 842 -29.07 22.41 45.65
C ALA A 842 -28.85 21.43 46.84
N GLU A 843 -27.81 21.54 47.71
CA GLU A 843 -26.49 22.25 47.62
C GLU A 843 -25.49 21.78 48.72
N SER A 844 -24.22 22.23 48.61
CA SER A 844 -23.24 22.50 49.71
C SER A 844 -22.32 21.40 50.33
N ARG A 845 -21.01 21.72 50.30
CA ARG A 845 -19.96 21.79 51.39
C ARG A 845 -19.83 20.69 52.48
N ALA A 846 -18.65 20.42 53.08
CA ALA A 846 -17.22 20.66 52.76
C ALA A 846 -16.30 20.08 53.88
N ARG A 847 -15.00 19.83 53.58
CA ARG A 847 -13.86 19.68 54.55
C ARG A 847 -13.91 18.43 55.49
N GLU A 848 -12.85 17.99 56.18
CA GLU A 848 -11.46 18.47 56.34
C GLU A 848 -10.43 17.30 56.49
N GLU A 849 -9.25 17.58 57.02
CA GLU A 849 -8.03 16.76 57.23
C GLU A 849 -8.19 15.59 58.27
N GLU A 850 -7.24 14.69 58.60
CA GLU A 850 -5.77 14.62 58.42
C GLU A 850 -5.24 13.14 58.40
N SER A 851 -3.95 12.91 58.71
CA SER A 851 -3.23 11.60 58.76
C SER A 851 -2.54 11.42 60.15
N PRO A 852 -1.52 10.56 60.49
CA PRO A 852 -0.66 9.67 59.68
C PRO A 852 -0.21 8.28 60.28
N ASN A 853 0.60 7.54 59.50
CA ASN A 853 1.80 6.76 59.90
C ASN A 853 1.78 5.36 60.59
N ARG A 854 2.57 4.44 59.98
CA ARG A 854 3.80 3.75 60.51
C ARG A 854 3.90 2.19 60.59
N THR A 855 4.67 1.65 59.63
CA THR A 855 5.83 0.72 59.76
C THR A 855 5.74 -0.79 60.14
N GLN A 856 6.58 -1.54 59.42
CA GLN A 856 7.30 -2.80 59.70
C GLN A 856 6.56 -4.16 59.69
N GLU A 857 7.12 -5.34 59.33
CA GLU A 857 8.23 -5.85 58.47
C GLU A 857 8.46 -7.35 58.87
N VAL A 858 9.27 -8.13 58.13
CA VAL A 858 9.89 -9.44 58.52
C VAL A 858 9.08 -10.78 58.36
N ALA A 859 9.15 -11.33 57.14
CA ALA A 859 9.74 -12.65 56.74
C ALA A 859 9.25 -14.07 57.21
N LYS A 860 9.20 -15.00 56.22
CA LYS A 860 9.59 -16.46 56.22
C LYS A 860 8.80 -17.45 57.12
N SER A 861 8.41 -18.69 56.74
CA SER A 861 9.00 -19.71 55.84
C SER A 861 8.14 -21.01 55.77
N PHE A 862 8.39 -21.85 54.74
CA PHE A 862 8.29 -23.34 54.65
C PHE A 862 7.35 -24.17 55.54
N GLY A 863 6.62 -25.11 54.90
CA GLY A 863 6.08 -26.33 55.53
C GLY A 863 5.11 -27.10 54.60
N ALA A 864 5.37 -28.38 54.34
CA ALA A 864 4.47 -29.27 53.59
C ALA A 864 4.61 -30.71 54.11
N GLN A 865 3.53 -31.53 54.07
CA GLN A 865 3.53 -32.97 53.72
C GLN A 865 2.15 -33.67 53.91
N GLU A 866 1.72 -34.37 52.85
CA GLU A 866 1.29 -35.79 52.80
C GLU A 866 -0.10 -36.38 53.24
N PHE A 867 -0.68 -37.09 52.23
CA PHE A 867 -1.25 -38.47 52.19
C PHE A 867 -2.68 -38.87 52.69
N GLN A 868 -3.40 -39.51 51.73
CA GLN A 868 -4.29 -40.71 51.82
C GLN A 868 -5.67 -40.60 52.55
N SER A 869 -6.71 -41.43 52.27
CA SER A 869 -6.87 -42.60 51.36
C SER A 869 -8.34 -42.91 50.93
N MET A 870 -8.53 -43.32 49.65
CA MET A 870 -9.39 -44.40 49.07
C MET A 870 -10.84 -44.77 49.50
N ASN A 871 -11.57 -45.29 48.48
CA ASN A 871 -12.73 -46.23 48.48
C ASN A 871 -14.14 -45.72 48.88
N SER A 872 -15.27 -46.28 48.38
CA SER A 872 -15.63 -47.03 47.14
C SER A 872 -17.21 -47.03 47.03
N GLU A 873 -17.97 -47.57 46.07
CA GLU A 873 -17.78 -48.39 44.84
C GLU A 873 -19.06 -48.32 43.94
N GLY A 874 -19.16 -49.09 42.83
CA GLY A 874 -20.45 -49.36 42.15
C GLY A 874 -20.44 -49.66 40.63
N LEU A 875 -20.66 -50.91 40.25
CA LEU A 875 -20.96 -51.42 38.88
C LEU A 875 -22.36 -52.11 38.91
N SER A 876 -23.05 -52.52 37.84
CA SER A 876 -22.67 -52.85 36.44
C SER A 876 -23.79 -52.51 35.42
N SER A 877 -23.89 -53.21 34.27
CA SER A 877 -24.54 -52.72 33.02
C SER A 877 -25.31 -53.75 32.17
N ALA A 878 -26.10 -53.25 31.21
CA ALA A 878 -26.76 -53.92 30.06
C ALA A 878 -28.02 -54.79 30.40
N GLN A 879 -29.06 -54.90 29.55
CA GLN A 879 -29.01 -55.26 28.11
C GLN A 879 -30.23 -54.83 27.22
N LEU A 880 -29.93 -54.68 25.92
CA LEU A 880 -30.72 -55.01 24.69
C LEU A 880 -32.03 -54.25 24.28
N LEU A 881 -31.87 -53.49 23.16
CA LEU A 881 -32.74 -53.38 21.96
C LEU A 881 -34.19 -52.83 22.08
N ALA A 882 -34.71 -52.03 21.13
CA ALA A 882 -34.50 -52.10 19.68
C ALA A 882 -34.40 -50.75 18.92
N TYR A 883 -34.09 -50.85 17.62
CA TYR A 883 -34.11 -49.80 16.58
C TYR A 883 -35.57 -49.49 16.13
N THR A 884 -35.92 -48.56 15.22
CA THR A 884 -35.25 -47.82 14.11
C THR A 884 -36.04 -46.51 13.86
N ASP A 885 -35.67 -45.50 13.04
CA ASP A 885 -34.52 -45.24 12.15
C ASP A 885 -34.33 -43.70 11.95
N LEU A 886 -33.18 -43.27 11.41
CA LEU A 886 -33.05 -42.08 10.56
C LEU A 886 -31.75 -42.14 9.72
N PRO A 887 -31.77 -41.97 8.37
CA PRO A 887 -30.61 -42.33 7.54
C PRO A 887 -29.35 -41.47 7.72
N ALA A 888 -28.18 -42.12 7.57
CA ALA A 888 -26.88 -41.48 7.72
C ALA A 888 -26.28 -40.97 6.39
N LEU A 889 -26.32 -39.65 6.18
CA LEU A 889 -25.38 -38.91 5.33
C LEU A 889 -25.01 -37.59 6.03
N LEU A 890 -23.84 -37.02 5.70
CA LEU A 890 -23.27 -35.81 6.32
C LEU A 890 -22.92 -35.94 7.82
N ARG A 891 -22.03 -36.89 8.17
CA ARG A 891 -21.07 -36.65 9.26
C ARG A 891 -19.80 -36.01 8.68
N PRO A 892 -19.24 -34.95 9.28
CA PRO A 892 -17.86 -34.55 9.00
C PRO A 892 -16.92 -35.64 9.55
N THR A 893 -16.14 -36.29 8.67
CA THR A 893 -15.36 -37.50 8.97
C THR A 893 -14.03 -37.21 9.69
N LEU A 894 -14.11 -36.60 10.88
CA LEU A 894 -13.00 -36.43 11.82
C LEU A 894 -13.44 -36.70 13.26
N THR A 895 -13.77 -37.96 13.56
CA THR A 895 -14.07 -38.46 14.92
C THR A 895 -13.06 -39.52 15.34
N GLY A 896 -12.00 -39.12 16.03
CA GLY A 896 -10.95 -39.98 16.57
C GLY A 896 -9.87 -39.16 17.30
N PRO A 897 -9.07 -39.76 18.18
CA PRO A 897 -8.10 -39.03 19.01
C PRO A 897 -6.97 -38.35 18.23
N GLU A 898 -6.72 -38.75 16.98
CA GLU A 898 -5.71 -38.13 16.09
C GLU A 898 -6.22 -36.84 15.40
N ALA A 899 -7.47 -36.41 15.62
CA ALA A 899 -8.06 -35.26 14.94
C ALA A 899 -7.60 -33.88 15.48
N SER A 900 -6.94 -33.81 16.64
CA SER A 900 -6.60 -32.54 17.29
C SER A 900 -5.65 -31.61 16.51
N PRO A 901 -4.62 -32.09 15.76
CA PRO A 901 -3.73 -31.20 15.00
C PRO A 901 -4.45 -30.53 13.81
N TYR A 902 -5.32 -31.27 13.12
CA TYR A 902 -6.04 -30.79 11.94
C TYR A 902 -7.13 -29.79 12.30
N ARG A 903 -7.83 -29.98 13.42
CA ARG A 903 -8.79 -28.99 13.95
C ARG A 903 -8.10 -27.69 14.36
N LEU A 904 -6.91 -27.78 14.97
CA LEU A 904 -6.10 -26.62 15.31
C LEU A 904 -5.66 -25.85 14.04
N LEU A 905 -5.22 -26.58 13.00
CA LEU A 905 -4.87 -26.00 11.70
C LEU A 905 -6.06 -25.28 11.02
N HIS A 906 -7.27 -25.87 11.12
CA HIS A 906 -8.49 -25.29 10.56
C HIS A 906 -8.90 -23.99 11.27
N VAL A 907 -8.77 -23.92 12.61
CA VAL A 907 -8.98 -22.66 13.37
C VAL A 907 -7.97 -21.59 12.94
N THR A 908 -6.71 -21.96 12.69
CA THR A 908 -5.70 -21.01 12.17
C THR A 908 -5.86 -20.61 10.70
N TYR A 909 -6.82 -21.20 9.98
CA TYR A 909 -7.17 -20.85 8.59
C TYR A 909 -8.47 -20.03 8.51
N LEU A 910 -9.39 -20.22 9.46
CA LEU A 910 -10.62 -19.43 9.57
C LEU A 910 -10.45 -18.07 10.26
N LEU A 911 -9.33 -17.91 10.99
CA LEU A 911 -8.90 -16.64 11.58
C LEU A 911 -7.80 -16.03 10.72
N ASP A 912 -7.85 -14.71 10.53
CA ASP A 912 -6.74 -13.98 9.91
C ASP A 912 -5.47 -14.18 10.74
N LEU A 913 -4.40 -14.63 10.09
CA LEU A 913 -3.12 -15.02 10.70
C LEU A 913 -2.52 -13.87 11.54
N GLN A 914 -2.80 -12.63 11.16
CA GLN A 914 -2.29 -11.44 11.83
C GLN A 914 -2.87 -11.29 13.26
N ALA A 915 -4.17 -11.52 13.45
CA ALA A 915 -4.81 -11.45 14.76
C ALA A 915 -4.33 -12.57 15.71
N LEU A 916 -4.11 -13.77 15.20
CA LEU A 916 -3.56 -14.88 15.99
C LEU A 916 -2.10 -14.61 16.41
N HIS A 917 -1.32 -13.96 15.54
CA HIS A 917 0.06 -13.59 15.82
C HIS A 917 0.16 -12.49 16.90
N GLU A 918 -0.72 -11.49 16.88
CA GLU A 918 -0.81 -10.47 17.93
C GLU A 918 -1.19 -11.08 19.29
N VAL A 919 -2.21 -11.94 19.33
CA VAL A 919 -2.61 -12.65 20.57
C VAL A 919 -1.46 -13.47 21.17
N LEU A 920 -0.76 -14.24 20.35
CA LEU A 920 0.34 -15.10 20.81
C LEU A 920 1.57 -14.29 21.23
N SER A 921 1.86 -13.16 20.59
CA SER A 921 2.98 -12.28 20.98
C SER A 921 2.67 -11.47 22.26
N PHE A 922 1.43 -11.02 22.44
CA PHE A 922 1.00 -10.29 23.64
C PHE A 922 1.04 -11.15 24.91
N GLN A 923 0.67 -12.43 24.82
CA GLN A 923 0.81 -13.39 25.94
C GLN A 923 2.28 -13.75 26.22
N LEU A 924 3.12 -13.92 25.19
CA LEU A 924 4.56 -14.20 25.39
C LEU A 924 5.29 -13.06 26.12
N LEU A 925 4.88 -11.81 25.92
CA LEU A 925 5.40 -10.64 26.64
C LEU A 925 5.03 -10.64 28.14
N LYS A 926 3.88 -11.20 28.53
CA LYS A 926 3.49 -11.36 29.94
C LYS A 926 4.24 -12.50 30.66
N ALA A 927 4.88 -13.40 29.92
CA ALA A 927 5.68 -14.50 30.48
C ALA A 927 7.16 -14.15 30.73
N GLN A 928 7.53 -12.85 30.65
CA GLN A 928 8.90 -12.36 30.88
C GLN A 928 8.97 -11.21 31.91
N GLN A 929 8.41 -11.44 33.09
CA GLN A 929 8.88 -10.85 34.34
C GLN A 929 9.15 -12.00 35.35
N PRO A 930 10.10 -11.83 36.30
CA PRO A 930 10.91 -12.94 36.85
C PRO A 930 10.18 -13.92 37.78
#